data_AF-A0A2V9SHZ3-F1
#
_entry.id   AF-A0A2V9SHZ3-F1
#
_cell.length_a   1.000
_cell.length_b   1.000
_cell.length_c   1.000
_cell.angle_alpha   90.00
_cell.angle_beta   90.00
_cell.angle_gamma   90.00
#
_symmetry.space_group_name_H-M   'P 1'
#
loop_
_entity.id
_entity.type
_entity.pdbx_description
1 polymer ?
#
loop_
_entity_poly.entity_id
_entity_poly.type
_entity_poly.pdbx_seq_one_letter_code
_entity_poly.pdbx_strand_id
1 'polypeptide(L)'
;MGAQSANISTNITASFWRISLFMRMLSVPVLLLTVTCLPAMAQREPVLKQIDLPHSYYYREMYLPQLTTGPSAVAWSPDSRSVVYSMAGSLWRQKLDSTIAEQLTAGAGYDYQPDCSPDGHWVVYASYAKDVIELWALNLDNKKTQQLTSSGAVNVEPRISPDGKRIAFVSTSYKGHFHIFLGQFSNGELRDVERLTGENRSELPRYYYSQFDHEISPAWSPDGSELIFVSNRGHIYGTGGFWRMKAEPGAEAHEIHYEETTWKARPDSSPDGKRLVYASYLGRAWHQLWVMPSQGGDPFQLSYGEFDNINPRWSPDGKRIAFISNRSGNTSLSTQEVLAGSQSQLIAKDKRYLKPMGRLSIKVLNSAGVPTPARVFVISEDGFAYAPDNAWMHADDNFVRSERPFEAHYFHSAGKAELTVPAGRIDIEVMRGFEYRFEKRSVQVAPGKPTSLTLRLKPLNLPQSRESRWISGDVHVHMNYGGAYRNTPQNLVAQAAAENLQVVESLVVNKEQRIPDIAYFSSKPDPASTANNLLMFGQEFHTSYWGHLGLLNLTRNSLIPDYVGYPNTAAASLFPANATVADIAHEQQALVGYVHPYESIPDPAKDASITHELPVDVALGKVDYIEVLGFSDHKSTAAVWYRLLNCGFHLPTAAGTDAMANFASLHGPVGLNRVYGSVPSGPLNITSWLGSLKQGRTFATNGPLLGFTLGERDVGDDLRLPAGEHQVKFTAWVRSMVPVDHFQIICNGQVARDLKLSGDHQSADIQDKIPISRSGWCLLRAWSDKAEHPVLDLYPYATTSPVYVTVAGSTQKPAEDAAYFIAWIDRLIDGAKASKDWNTPAERDAVLNLLDYARKIYVQLER
;
A
#
# COMPACT_ATOMS: atom_id res chain seq x y z
N MET A 1 46.61 -26.49 -32.78
CA MET A 1 46.00 -26.93 -34.05
C MET A 1 44.75 -26.09 -34.23
N GLY A 2 44.84 -24.87 -34.76
CA GLY A 2 44.83 -24.55 -36.20
C GLY A 2 43.39 -24.20 -36.58
N ALA A 3 42.89 -22.99 -36.31
CA ALA A 3 43.03 -21.72 -37.05
C ALA A 3 41.94 -21.52 -38.14
N GLN A 4 41.22 -20.39 -38.01
CA GLN A 4 40.78 -19.40 -39.04
C GLN A 4 39.93 -19.82 -40.25
N SER A 5 38.75 -19.17 -40.43
CA SER A 5 38.45 -18.09 -41.42
C SER A 5 37.85 -18.65 -42.74
N ALA A 6 37.08 -17.97 -43.59
CA ALA A 6 36.56 -16.61 -43.69
C ALA A 6 35.30 -16.58 -44.60
N ASN A 7 34.55 -15.48 -44.48
CA ASN A 7 33.70 -14.78 -45.45
C ASN A 7 33.94 -15.03 -46.96
N ILE A 8 32.87 -14.84 -47.75
CA ILE A 8 32.72 -14.02 -49.00
C ILE A 8 31.29 -14.30 -49.54
N SER A 9 30.28 -13.45 -49.41
CA SER A 9 29.94 -12.22 -50.17
C SER A 9 29.84 -12.36 -51.70
N THR A 10 28.65 -12.08 -52.25
CA THR A 10 28.32 -11.22 -53.42
C THR A 10 27.07 -11.76 -54.16
N ASN A 11 25.88 -11.14 -54.11
CA ASN A 11 25.37 -9.87 -54.68
C ASN A 11 25.06 -9.87 -56.20
N ILE A 12 23.86 -9.32 -56.52
CA ILE A 12 23.48 -8.54 -57.74
C ILE A 12 23.11 -9.44 -58.95
N THR A 13 22.01 -9.31 -59.72
CA THR A 13 20.97 -8.28 -60.04
C THR A 13 19.83 -9.02 -60.80
N ALA A 14 18.53 -8.69 -60.61
CA ALA A 14 17.73 -7.76 -61.44
C ALA A 14 17.68 -8.17 -62.95
N SER A 15 16.57 -8.34 -63.67
CA SER A 15 15.34 -7.53 -63.76
C SER A 15 14.45 -8.00 -64.95
N PHE A 16 13.12 -8.04 -64.78
CA PHE A 16 12.02 -7.69 -65.73
C PHE A 16 11.89 -8.37 -67.14
N TRP A 17 10.74 -8.59 -67.82
CA TRP A 17 9.37 -8.04 -67.87
C TRP A 17 8.44 -9.00 -68.71
N ARG A 18 7.10 -8.89 -68.52
CA ARG A 18 5.93 -9.23 -69.41
C ARG A 18 5.02 -10.45 -69.13
N ILE A 19 3.91 -10.14 -68.45
CA ILE A 19 2.48 -10.27 -68.84
C ILE A 19 2.04 -11.57 -69.55
N SER A 20 1.15 -12.34 -68.91
CA SER A 20 -0.12 -12.82 -69.51
C SER A 20 -1.13 -13.17 -68.42
N LEU A 21 -2.32 -12.61 -68.58
CA LEU A 21 -3.50 -12.71 -67.73
C LEU A 21 -4.11 -14.12 -67.84
N PHE A 22 -4.29 -14.86 -66.74
CA PHE A 22 -5.32 -15.90 -66.66
C PHE A 22 -5.91 -15.96 -65.25
N MET A 23 -7.19 -15.63 -65.21
CA MET A 23 -8.05 -15.58 -64.04
C MET A 23 -8.40 -17.02 -63.63
N ARG A 24 -7.99 -17.46 -62.44
CA ARG A 24 -8.56 -18.63 -61.75
C ARG A 24 -8.92 -18.23 -60.34
N MET A 25 -10.20 -18.33 -60.04
CA MET A 25 -10.80 -18.20 -58.72
C MET A 25 -10.12 -19.19 -57.76
N LEU A 26 -9.57 -18.67 -56.67
CA LEU A 26 -9.24 -19.42 -55.47
C LEU A 26 -9.80 -18.64 -54.29
N SER A 27 -10.70 -19.31 -53.59
CA SER A 27 -11.31 -18.97 -52.32
C SER A 27 -10.24 -18.62 -51.29
N VAL A 28 -10.19 -17.34 -50.90
CA VAL A 28 -9.44 -16.86 -49.75
C VAL A 28 -10.33 -17.02 -48.51
N PRO A 29 -9.88 -17.69 -47.43
CA PRO A 29 -10.57 -17.59 -46.16
C PRO A 29 -10.38 -16.16 -45.65
N VAL A 30 -11.50 -15.44 -45.46
CA VAL A 30 -11.52 -14.17 -44.75
C VAL A 30 -11.05 -14.46 -43.32
N LEU A 31 -9.78 -14.21 -43.05
CA LEU A 31 -9.26 -14.12 -41.70
C LEU A 31 -9.85 -12.83 -41.13
N LEU A 32 -11.00 -12.96 -40.46
CA LEU A 32 -11.51 -11.92 -39.57
C LEU A 32 -10.49 -11.78 -38.44
N LEU A 33 -9.52 -10.88 -38.65
CA LEU A 33 -8.77 -10.25 -37.57
C LEU A 33 -9.77 -9.45 -36.75
N THR A 34 -10.45 -10.13 -35.82
CA THR A 34 -10.96 -9.48 -34.62
C THR A 34 -9.74 -9.00 -33.87
N VAL A 35 -9.27 -7.80 -34.20
CA VAL A 35 -8.50 -6.99 -33.27
C VAL A 35 -9.42 -6.79 -32.08
N THR A 36 -9.30 -7.65 -31.08
CA THR A 36 -9.76 -7.36 -29.74
C THR A 36 -8.92 -6.18 -29.29
N CYS A 37 -9.43 -4.97 -29.53
CA CYS A 37 -9.03 -3.79 -28.77
C CYS A 37 -9.32 -4.12 -27.31
N LEU A 38 -8.31 -4.59 -26.59
CA LEU A 38 -8.28 -4.54 -25.13
C LEU A 38 -8.50 -3.07 -24.75
N PRO A 39 -9.52 -2.73 -23.96
CA PRO A 39 -9.75 -1.34 -23.61
C PRO A 39 -8.71 -0.87 -22.58
N ALA A 40 -8.07 0.25 -22.93
CA ALA A 40 -7.40 1.25 -22.09
C ALA A 40 -6.29 0.80 -21.12
N MET A 41 -5.08 1.33 -21.40
CA MET A 41 -3.94 1.34 -20.47
C MET A 41 -4.35 1.92 -19.11
N ALA A 42 -3.83 1.35 -18.02
CA ALA A 42 -4.01 1.89 -16.67
C ALA A 42 -3.70 3.40 -16.64
N GLN A 43 -4.70 4.22 -16.29
CA GLN A 43 -4.56 5.68 -16.23
C GLN A 43 -3.63 6.12 -15.09
N ARG A 44 -3.62 5.34 -13.99
CA ARG A 44 -2.72 5.49 -12.84
C ARG A 44 -1.53 4.56 -13.03
N GLU A 45 -0.33 5.11 -12.91
CA GLU A 45 0.90 4.31 -12.94
C GLU A 45 1.54 4.25 -11.54
N PRO A 46 2.24 3.15 -11.19
CA PRO A 46 3.05 3.08 -9.98
C PRO A 46 4.11 4.15 -9.98
N VAL A 47 4.35 4.76 -8.82
CA VAL A 47 5.47 5.68 -8.60
C VAL A 47 6.80 4.93 -8.77
N LEU A 48 7.74 5.51 -9.53
CA LEU A 48 9.07 4.92 -9.76
C LEU A 48 9.04 3.53 -10.42
N LYS A 49 8.34 3.44 -11.56
CA LYS A 49 8.19 2.21 -12.38
C LYS A 49 9.49 1.63 -12.95
N GLN A 50 10.63 2.29 -12.73
CA GLN A 50 11.96 1.81 -13.09
C GLN A 50 12.46 0.68 -12.19
N ILE A 51 11.79 0.44 -11.06
CA ILE A 51 12.15 -0.61 -10.12
C ILE A 51 11.42 -1.88 -10.53
N ASP A 52 12.18 -2.91 -10.91
CA ASP A 52 11.65 -4.23 -11.28
C ASP A 52 11.71 -5.18 -10.08
N LEU A 53 10.87 -4.92 -9.08
CA LEU A 53 10.74 -5.77 -7.90
C LEU A 53 9.25 -5.99 -7.60
N PRO A 54 8.85 -7.19 -7.13
CA PRO A 54 7.47 -7.44 -6.74
C PRO A 54 7.10 -6.63 -5.48
N HIS A 55 5.79 -6.42 -5.27
CA HIS A 55 5.22 -5.78 -4.08
C HIS A 55 5.85 -4.41 -3.75
N SER A 56 5.48 -3.39 -4.51
CA SER A 56 6.11 -2.06 -4.49
C SER A 56 6.19 -1.40 -3.11
N TYR A 57 5.20 -1.62 -2.24
CA TYR A 57 5.12 -1.02 -0.93
C TYR A 57 6.28 -1.41 0.01
N TYR A 58 6.93 -2.58 -0.15
CA TYR A 58 8.08 -2.96 0.68
C TYR A 58 9.23 -1.99 0.50
N TYR A 59 9.73 -1.86 -0.73
CA TYR A 59 10.84 -0.96 -0.98
C TYR A 59 10.37 0.49 -0.96
N ARG A 60 9.14 0.81 -1.33
CA ARG A 60 8.69 2.21 -1.36
C ARG A 60 8.58 2.80 0.04
N GLU A 61 8.00 2.07 1.00
CA GLU A 61 7.75 2.61 2.34
C GLU A 61 8.86 2.33 3.33
N MET A 62 9.60 1.24 3.15
CA MET A 62 10.60 0.81 4.13
C MET A 62 12.03 1.17 3.69
N TYR A 63 12.25 1.41 2.38
CA TYR A 63 13.56 1.70 1.82
C TYR A 63 13.68 3.07 1.16
N LEU A 64 12.82 3.41 0.20
CA LEU A 64 12.95 4.65 -0.56
C LEU A 64 12.64 5.87 0.31
N PRO A 65 13.25 7.03 0.02
CA PRO A 65 12.93 8.24 0.74
C PRO A 65 11.49 8.71 0.46
N GLN A 66 10.77 9.08 1.52
CA GLN A 66 9.39 9.57 1.46
C GLN A 66 9.30 11.04 1.87
N LEU A 67 8.31 11.77 1.34
CA LEU A 67 8.01 13.12 1.80
C LEU A 67 7.36 13.09 3.19
N THR A 68 8.12 13.48 4.21
CA THR A 68 7.64 13.66 5.58
C THR A 68 7.77 15.12 5.99
N THR A 69 6.91 15.59 6.89
CA THR A 69 7.05 16.93 7.51
C THR A 69 8.24 16.99 8.48
N GLY A 70 8.52 15.88 9.15
CA GLY A 70 9.68 15.69 10.01
C GLY A 70 10.93 15.20 9.26
N PRO A 71 12.09 15.16 9.94
CA PRO A 71 13.34 14.69 9.35
C PRO A 71 13.34 13.20 8.96
N SER A 72 13.90 12.83 7.81
CA SER A 72 13.91 11.43 7.31
C SER A 72 15.30 10.83 7.07
N ALA A 73 16.36 11.64 6.96
CA ALA A 73 17.75 11.18 6.83
C ALA A 73 18.71 12.27 7.33
N VAL A 74 19.92 11.89 7.78
CA VAL A 74 20.91 12.80 8.36
C VAL A 74 22.33 12.47 7.92
N ALA A 75 23.19 13.48 7.85
CA ALA A 75 24.63 13.39 7.72
C ALA A 75 25.32 14.39 8.66
N TRP A 76 26.47 14.01 9.19
CA TRP A 76 27.29 14.90 10.00
C TRP A 76 28.11 15.83 9.13
N SER A 77 28.28 17.07 9.58
CA SER A 77 29.38 17.89 9.07
C SER A 77 30.73 17.42 9.68
N PRO A 78 31.87 17.63 8.99
CA PRO A 78 33.17 17.12 9.44
C PRO A 78 33.59 17.59 10.84
N ASP A 79 33.07 18.73 11.30
CA ASP A 79 33.38 19.30 12.61
C ASP A 79 32.66 18.62 13.79
N SER A 80 31.76 17.66 13.54
CA SER A 80 30.93 16.99 14.56
C SER A 80 30.02 17.92 15.39
N ARG A 81 29.80 19.17 14.96
CA ARG A 81 29.00 20.18 15.66
C ARG A 81 27.72 20.54 14.93
N SER A 82 27.66 20.27 13.63
CA SER A 82 26.45 20.48 12.82
C SER A 82 26.06 19.21 12.08
N VAL A 83 24.79 19.17 11.68
CA VAL A 83 24.21 18.12 10.85
C VAL A 83 23.52 18.73 9.63
N VAL A 84 23.50 17.98 8.54
CA VAL A 84 22.68 18.22 7.35
C VAL A 84 21.63 17.11 7.28
N TYR A 85 20.36 17.44 7.10
CA TYR A 85 19.27 16.46 7.12
C TYR A 85 18.15 16.82 6.16
N SER A 86 17.42 15.80 5.71
CA SER A 86 16.23 15.95 4.86
C SER A 86 15.01 16.17 5.73
N MET A 87 14.22 17.20 5.44
CA MET A 87 12.96 17.51 6.14
C MET A 87 12.04 18.32 5.23
N ALA A 88 10.76 17.96 5.16
CA ALA A 88 9.75 18.66 4.37
C ALA A 88 10.18 18.88 2.90
N GLY A 89 10.84 17.87 2.31
CA GLY A 89 11.21 17.90 0.89
C GLY A 89 12.46 18.70 0.54
N SER A 90 13.22 19.20 1.53
CA SER A 90 14.45 19.94 1.31
C SER A 90 15.57 19.50 2.25
N LEU A 91 16.81 19.88 1.94
CA LEU A 91 17.92 19.74 2.86
C LEU A 91 18.03 20.94 3.79
N TRP A 92 18.37 20.66 5.05
CA TRP A 92 18.51 21.65 6.11
C TRP A 92 19.83 21.45 6.85
N ARG A 93 20.46 22.54 7.28
CA ARG A 93 21.62 22.54 8.18
C ARG A 93 21.24 23.07 9.55
N GLN A 94 21.70 22.40 10.61
CA GLN A 94 21.50 22.86 12.00
C GLN A 94 22.70 22.51 12.87
N LYS A 95 23.07 23.42 13.77
CA LYS A 95 24.04 23.14 14.85
C LYS A 95 23.34 22.41 15.99
N LEU A 96 24.04 21.49 16.65
CA LEU A 96 23.45 20.69 17.74
C LEU A 96 22.94 21.52 18.92
N ASP A 97 23.54 22.69 19.17
CA ASP A 97 23.24 23.61 20.27
C ASP A 97 22.28 24.75 19.87
N SER A 98 21.70 24.69 18.66
CA SER A 98 20.83 25.74 18.12
C SER A 98 19.44 25.19 17.78
N THR A 99 18.44 26.05 17.78
CA THR A 99 17.10 25.77 17.24
C THR A 99 16.87 26.31 15.82
N ILE A 100 17.90 26.92 15.23
CA ILE A 100 17.87 27.53 13.91
C ILE A 100 18.24 26.48 12.87
N ALA A 101 17.33 26.22 11.94
CA ALA A 101 17.56 25.36 10.78
C ALA A 101 17.62 26.22 9.51
N GLU A 102 18.68 26.05 8.72
CA GLU A 102 18.90 26.80 7.48
C GLU A 102 18.65 25.90 6.27
N GLN A 103 17.69 26.27 5.43
CA GLN A 103 17.39 25.54 4.20
C GLN A 103 18.57 25.66 3.23
N LEU A 104 18.99 24.53 2.66
CA LEU A 104 20.13 24.44 1.76
C LEU A 104 19.71 24.25 0.29
N THR A 105 18.54 23.67 0.04
CA THR A 105 18.04 23.38 -1.31
C THR A 105 16.61 23.88 -1.50
N ALA A 106 16.29 24.31 -2.73
CA ALA A 106 14.96 24.80 -3.11
C ALA A 106 14.71 24.61 -4.63
N GLY A 107 15.24 23.50 -5.17
CA GLY A 107 15.16 23.13 -6.59
C GLY A 107 13.76 22.64 -7.01
N ALA A 108 13.72 21.91 -8.13
CA ALA A 108 12.48 21.40 -8.73
C ALA A 108 12.11 19.97 -8.30
N GLY A 109 12.82 19.39 -7.33
CA GLY A 109 12.54 18.07 -6.76
C GLY A 109 12.48 18.08 -5.25
N TYR A 110 12.07 16.95 -4.68
CA TYR A 110 12.19 16.68 -3.25
C TYR A 110 13.56 16.08 -2.93
N ASP A 111 14.29 16.67 -1.98
CA ASP A 111 15.70 16.34 -1.73
C ASP A 111 15.92 15.51 -0.45
N TYR A 112 16.67 14.41 -0.58
CA TYR A 112 16.77 13.33 0.39
C TYR A 112 18.19 12.79 0.59
N GLN A 113 18.39 12.06 1.69
CA GLN A 113 19.58 11.21 1.94
C GLN A 113 20.92 11.93 1.73
N PRO A 114 21.18 13.05 2.42
CA PRO A 114 22.42 13.80 2.26
C PRO A 114 23.63 12.99 2.75
N ASP A 115 24.80 13.34 2.23
CA ASP A 115 26.11 12.96 2.77
C ASP A 115 27.10 14.13 2.57
N CYS A 116 27.89 14.44 3.59
CA CYS A 116 28.81 15.59 3.57
C CYS A 116 30.21 15.15 3.18
N SER A 117 30.91 15.96 2.38
CA SER A 117 32.30 15.69 2.05
C SER A 117 33.22 15.89 3.27
N PRO A 118 34.32 15.12 3.39
CA PRO A 118 35.28 15.25 4.50
C PRO A 118 35.91 16.65 4.62
N ASP A 119 36.05 17.36 3.49
CA ASP A 119 36.57 18.74 3.45
C ASP A 119 35.52 19.80 3.85
N GLY A 120 34.25 19.42 3.97
CA GLY A 120 33.15 20.30 4.36
C GLY A 120 32.66 21.25 3.25
N HIS A 121 33.12 21.09 2.00
CA HIS A 121 32.74 21.95 0.88
C HIS A 121 31.52 21.46 0.10
N TRP A 122 31.16 20.19 0.21
CA TRP A 122 30.11 19.56 -0.60
C TRP A 122 29.10 18.79 0.25
N VAL A 123 27.86 18.76 -0.24
CA VAL A 123 26.83 17.80 0.17
C VAL A 123 26.33 17.08 -1.07
N VAL A 124 26.36 15.76 -1.08
CA VAL A 124 25.70 14.95 -2.12
C VAL A 124 24.37 14.45 -1.61
N TYR A 125 23.38 14.31 -2.48
CA TYR A 125 22.01 13.96 -2.09
C TYR A 125 21.23 13.36 -3.25
N ALA A 126 20.13 12.68 -2.94
CA ALA A 126 19.17 12.17 -3.91
C ALA A 126 18.03 13.18 -4.09
N SER A 127 17.57 13.41 -5.32
CA SER A 127 16.48 14.34 -5.63
C SER A 127 15.41 13.65 -6.47
N TYR A 128 14.17 13.61 -5.97
CA TYR A 128 13.01 13.06 -6.67
C TYR A 128 12.30 14.17 -7.46
N ALA A 129 12.33 14.07 -8.78
CA ALA A 129 11.63 14.98 -9.68
C ALA A 129 11.25 14.26 -10.97
N LYS A 130 10.05 14.53 -11.50
CA LYS A 130 9.60 14.00 -12.80
C LYS A 130 9.72 12.47 -12.92
N ASP A 131 9.26 11.75 -11.89
CA ASP A 131 9.21 10.28 -11.87
C ASP A 131 10.59 9.58 -11.90
N VAL A 132 11.67 10.29 -11.52
CA VAL A 132 13.02 9.71 -11.36
C VAL A 132 13.67 10.19 -10.07
N ILE A 133 14.61 9.41 -9.54
CA ILE A 133 15.49 9.86 -8.46
C ILE A 133 16.91 9.93 -9.01
N GLU A 134 17.48 11.14 -9.03
CA GLU A 134 18.84 11.37 -9.49
C GLU A 134 19.70 11.94 -8.37
N LEU A 135 21.01 11.74 -8.46
CA LEU A 135 21.98 12.26 -7.50
C LEU A 135 22.41 13.67 -7.89
N TRP A 136 22.65 14.49 -6.87
CA TRP A 136 23.07 15.88 -7.00
C TRP A 136 24.16 16.21 -5.99
N ALA A 137 24.95 17.24 -6.29
CA ALA A 137 25.94 17.83 -5.41
C ALA A 137 25.62 19.30 -5.17
N LEU A 138 25.65 19.73 -3.91
CA LEU A 138 25.55 21.12 -3.48
C LEU A 138 26.91 21.59 -2.98
N ASN A 139 27.44 22.66 -3.56
CA ASN A 139 28.61 23.35 -3.04
C ASN A 139 28.19 24.27 -1.87
N LEU A 140 28.75 24.05 -0.69
CA LEU A 140 28.40 24.79 0.53
C LEU A 140 28.96 26.22 0.57
N ASP A 141 30.01 26.53 -0.19
CA ASP A 141 30.63 27.85 -0.23
C ASP A 141 29.84 28.83 -1.08
N ASN A 142 29.47 28.40 -2.29
CA ASN A 142 28.81 29.25 -3.29
C ASN A 142 27.32 28.93 -3.51
N LYS A 143 26.79 27.90 -2.82
CA LYS A 143 25.38 27.47 -2.84
C LYS A 143 24.87 26.96 -4.20
N LYS A 144 25.77 26.64 -5.14
CA LYS A 144 25.37 26.08 -6.44
C LYS A 144 25.13 24.58 -6.34
N THR A 145 24.12 24.10 -7.03
CA THR A 145 23.82 22.68 -7.20
C THR A 145 24.21 22.19 -8.59
N GLN A 146 24.63 20.94 -8.69
CA GLN A 146 24.97 20.26 -9.92
C GLN A 146 24.43 18.83 -9.91
N GLN A 147 23.86 18.39 -11.03
CA GLN A 147 23.36 17.04 -11.19
C GLN A 147 24.54 16.08 -11.43
N LEU A 148 24.57 14.96 -10.72
CA LEU A 148 25.62 13.93 -10.80
C LEU A 148 25.22 12.76 -11.69
N THR A 149 23.94 12.40 -11.72
CA THR A 149 23.41 11.30 -12.54
C THR A 149 22.23 11.76 -13.38
N SER A 150 22.06 11.19 -14.57
CA SER A 150 20.98 11.51 -15.52
C SER A 150 20.49 10.28 -16.29
N SER A 151 20.55 9.14 -15.61
CA SER A 151 20.26 7.81 -16.16
C SER A 151 18.78 7.55 -16.45
N GLY A 152 17.88 8.34 -15.84
CA GLY A 152 16.44 8.07 -15.82
C GLY A 152 16.04 6.94 -14.88
N ALA A 153 16.97 6.43 -14.06
CA ALA A 153 16.77 5.37 -13.09
C ALA A 153 16.40 5.91 -11.69
N VAL A 154 16.32 5.00 -10.71
CA VAL A 154 16.26 5.34 -9.29
C VAL A 154 17.66 5.25 -8.71
N ASN A 155 18.24 6.40 -8.37
CA ASN A 155 19.58 6.53 -7.78
C ASN A 155 19.46 7.09 -6.35
N VAL A 156 19.91 6.33 -5.36
CA VAL A 156 19.70 6.62 -3.93
C VAL A 156 20.96 6.33 -3.11
N GLU A 157 20.95 6.75 -1.85
CA GLU A 157 21.99 6.49 -0.85
C GLU A 157 23.43 6.86 -1.28
N PRO A 158 23.67 8.08 -1.77
CA PRO A 158 25.03 8.50 -2.09
C PRO A 158 25.90 8.55 -0.82
N ARG A 159 27.12 8.02 -0.91
CA ARG A 159 28.13 8.00 0.15
C ARG A 159 29.49 8.41 -0.39
N ILE A 160 30.01 9.52 0.11
CA ILE A 160 31.33 10.02 -0.26
C ILE A 160 32.39 9.19 0.50
N SER A 161 33.44 8.78 -0.20
CA SER A 161 34.56 8.06 0.41
C SER A 161 35.29 8.93 1.44
N PRO A 162 35.97 8.34 2.45
CA PRO A 162 36.68 9.11 3.49
C PRO A 162 37.76 10.06 2.95
N ASP A 163 38.30 9.81 1.76
CA ASP A 163 39.27 10.68 1.08
C ASP A 163 38.61 11.76 0.19
N GLY A 164 37.28 11.75 0.06
CA GLY A 164 36.50 12.72 -0.72
C GLY A 164 36.51 12.50 -2.23
N LYS A 165 37.11 11.42 -2.74
CA LYS A 165 37.39 11.25 -4.19
C LYS A 165 36.44 10.33 -4.93
N ARG A 166 35.61 9.56 -4.23
CA ARG A 166 34.67 8.60 -4.82
C ARG A 166 33.30 8.72 -4.18
N ILE A 167 32.28 8.33 -4.94
CA ILE A 167 30.91 8.17 -4.43
C ILE A 167 30.47 6.74 -4.71
N ALA A 168 30.08 6.04 -3.65
CA ALA A 168 29.29 4.81 -3.75
C ALA A 168 27.81 5.16 -3.65
N PHE A 169 26.95 4.52 -4.44
CA PHE A 169 25.51 4.76 -4.43
C PHE A 169 24.74 3.54 -4.94
N VAL A 170 23.45 3.50 -4.66
CA VAL A 170 22.56 2.44 -5.16
C VAL A 170 21.83 2.95 -6.41
N SER A 171 21.74 2.12 -7.45
CA SER A 171 21.05 2.47 -8.69
C SER A 171 20.30 1.29 -9.29
N THR A 172 19.13 1.57 -9.89
CA THR A 172 18.38 0.62 -10.73
C THR A 172 18.70 0.71 -12.22
N SER A 173 19.72 1.49 -12.61
CA SER A 173 20.10 1.67 -14.02
C SER A 173 20.50 0.37 -14.73
N TYR A 174 20.84 -0.68 -13.98
CA TYR A 174 21.07 -2.01 -14.51
C TYR A 174 19.85 -2.90 -14.25
N LYS A 175 19.07 -3.15 -15.31
CA LYS A 175 17.90 -4.05 -15.33
C LYS A 175 16.79 -3.76 -14.31
N GLY A 176 16.75 -2.58 -13.70
CA GLY A 176 15.70 -2.22 -12.74
C GLY A 176 15.90 -2.75 -11.32
N HIS A 177 16.98 -3.50 -11.06
CA HIS A 177 17.31 -4.05 -9.74
C HIS A 177 18.29 -3.16 -8.98
N PHE A 178 18.22 -3.14 -7.65
CA PHE A 178 19.14 -2.36 -6.82
C PHE A 178 20.54 -2.97 -6.80
N HIS A 179 21.50 -2.25 -7.37
CA HIS A 179 22.92 -2.58 -7.33
C HIS A 179 23.74 -1.40 -6.81
N ILE A 180 24.95 -1.69 -6.33
CA ILE A 180 25.90 -0.66 -5.91
C ILE A 180 26.74 -0.23 -7.10
N PHE A 181 26.89 1.07 -7.27
CA PHE A 181 27.72 1.73 -8.27
C PHE A 181 28.78 2.58 -7.59
N LEU A 182 29.91 2.75 -8.28
CA LEU A 182 31.03 3.56 -7.84
C LEU A 182 31.39 4.54 -8.95
N GLY A 183 31.69 5.79 -8.59
CA GLY A 183 32.21 6.78 -9.54
C GLY A 183 33.24 7.70 -8.90
N GLN A 184 34.10 8.28 -9.73
CA GLN A 184 35.09 9.29 -9.34
C GLN A 184 34.39 10.63 -9.15
N PHE A 185 34.58 11.24 -7.98
CA PHE A 185 33.99 12.52 -7.61
C PHE A 185 35.06 13.60 -7.52
N SER A 186 34.85 14.68 -8.26
CA SER A 186 35.70 15.87 -8.17
C SER A 186 34.93 17.12 -8.60
N ASN A 187 35.05 18.20 -7.84
CA ASN A 187 34.49 19.52 -8.17
C ASN A 187 32.99 19.51 -8.55
N GLY A 188 32.17 18.67 -7.90
CA GLY A 188 30.73 18.60 -8.17
C GLY A 188 30.35 17.75 -9.38
N GLU A 189 31.30 17.03 -9.97
CA GLU A 189 31.07 16.09 -11.07
C GLU A 189 31.35 14.65 -10.65
N LEU A 190 30.54 13.73 -11.20
CA LEU A 190 30.72 12.29 -11.09
C LEU A 190 31.13 11.73 -12.46
N ARG A 191 32.25 11.01 -12.51
CA ARG A 191 32.82 10.44 -13.73
C ARG A 191 33.17 8.97 -13.53
N ASP A 192 33.41 8.27 -14.63
CA ASP A 192 33.85 6.86 -14.63
C ASP A 192 32.94 5.98 -13.77
N VAL A 193 31.63 6.17 -13.91
CA VAL A 193 30.63 5.43 -13.14
C VAL A 193 30.56 3.99 -13.64
N GLU A 194 30.78 3.06 -12.71
CA GLU A 194 30.75 1.63 -12.97
C GLU A 194 29.94 0.89 -11.91
N ARG A 195 29.30 -0.21 -12.32
CA ARG A 195 28.57 -1.10 -11.41
C ARG A 195 29.57 -1.96 -10.64
N LEU A 196 29.45 -1.98 -9.33
CA LEU A 196 30.36 -2.67 -8.43
C LEU A 196 29.90 -4.08 -8.08
N THR A 197 28.60 -4.28 -7.84
CA THR A 197 28.03 -5.58 -7.47
C THR A 197 27.58 -6.38 -8.69
N GLY A 198 27.56 -7.71 -8.57
CA GLY A 198 27.07 -8.64 -9.60
C GLY A 198 25.54 -8.70 -9.65
N GLU A 199 25.00 -9.47 -10.60
CA GLU A 199 23.58 -9.83 -10.63
C GLU A 199 23.47 -11.33 -10.40
N ASN A 200 22.63 -11.73 -9.46
CA ASN A 200 22.38 -13.12 -9.16
C ASN A 200 20.88 -13.39 -9.11
N ARG A 201 20.44 -14.45 -9.78
CA ARG A 201 19.07 -14.97 -9.68
C ARG A 201 19.09 -16.15 -8.73
N SER A 202 18.45 -15.99 -7.59
CA SER A 202 18.33 -17.00 -6.55
C SER A 202 17.45 -18.17 -7.00
N GLU A 203 17.84 -19.39 -6.62
CA GLU A 203 17.02 -20.60 -6.75
C GLU A 203 16.12 -20.82 -5.53
N LEU A 204 16.23 -19.96 -4.51
CA LEU A 204 15.46 -20.08 -3.27
C LEU A 204 13.99 -19.68 -3.49
N PRO A 205 13.03 -20.33 -2.80
CA PRO A 205 11.60 -20.06 -2.94
C PRO A 205 11.20 -18.77 -2.20
N ARG A 206 11.50 -17.62 -2.79
CA ARG A 206 11.16 -16.29 -2.25
C ARG A 206 9.70 -15.94 -2.57
N TYR A 207 8.85 -15.96 -1.55
CA TYR A 207 7.41 -15.71 -1.70
C TYR A 207 7.07 -14.23 -1.97
N TYR A 208 7.48 -13.31 -1.09
CA TYR A 208 7.22 -11.86 -1.24
C TYR A 208 8.32 -11.09 -1.99
N TYR A 209 9.51 -11.68 -2.09
CA TYR A 209 10.72 -10.97 -2.49
C TYR A 209 11.18 -11.36 -3.89
N SER A 210 11.94 -10.47 -4.52
CA SER A 210 12.47 -10.72 -5.86
C SER A 210 13.33 -11.99 -5.91
N GLN A 211 13.22 -12.70 -7.02
CA GLN A 211 14.13 -13.79 -7.36
C GLN A 211 15.56 -13.30 -7.59
N PHE A 212 15.74 -12.01 -7.87
CA PHE A 212 17.06 -11.39 -7.98
C PHE A 212 17.51 -10.85 -6.63
N ASP A 213 18.81 -10.98 -6.38
CA ASP A 213 19.41 -10.35 -5.21
C ASP A 213 19.43 -8.83 -5.38
N HIS A 214 19.30 -8.12 -4.25
CA HIS A 214 19.52 -6.68 -4.18
C HIS A 214 20.77 -6.37 -3.37
N GLU A 215 21.38 -5.22 -3.64
CA GLU A 215 22.44 -4.64 -2.82
C GLU A 215 22.11 -3.19 -2.48
N ILE A 216 21.94 -2.91 -1.19
CA ILE A 216 21.48 -1.61 -0.68
C ILE A 216 22.32 -1.14 0.52
N SER A 217 22.13 0.12 0.90
CA SER A 217 22.72 0.75 2.09
C SER A 217 24.25 0.60 2.20
N PRO A 218 25.01 1.06 1.20
CA PRO A 218 26.46 1.03 1.26
C PRO A 218 27.00 1.95 2.37
N ALA A 219 28.09 1.52 2.99
CA ALA A 219 28.87 2.27 3.97
C ALA A 219 30.37 2.01 3.74
N TRP A 220 31.19 3.05 3.87
CA TRP A 220 32.64 2.94 3.68
C TRP A 220 33.33 2.39 4.93
N SER A 221 34.39 1.60 4.74
CA SER A 221 35.43 1.46 5.76
C SER A 221 36.15 2.80 5.98
N PRO A 222 36.66 3.12 7.18
CA PRO A 222 37.27 4.44 7.42
C PRO A 222 38.53 4.75 6.60
N ASP A 223 39.21 3.72 6.08
CA ASP A 223 40.34 3.86 5.16
C ASP A 223 39.91 3.98 3.68
N GLY A 224 38.62 3.81 3.39
CA GLY A 224 38.05 3.83 2.05
C GLY A 224 38.39 2.63 1.18
N SER A 225 39.02 1.58 1.71
CA SER A 225 39.42 0.42 0.90
C SER A 225 38.28 -0.56 0.63
N GLU A 226 37.24 -0.57 1.47
CA GLU A 226 36.14 -1.53 1.45
C GLU A 226 34.77 -0.87 1.60
N LEU A 227 33.74 -1.60 1.17
CA LEU A 227 32.34 -1.29 1.41
C LEU A 227 31.70 -2.37 2.26
N ILE A 228 30.80 -1.93 3.13
CA ILE A 228 29.83 -2.74 3.85
C ILE A 228 28.45 -2.40 3.28
N PHE A 229 27.62 -3.40 3.00
CA PHE A 229 26.30 -3.21 2.42
C PHE A 229 25.33 -4.31 2.86
N VAL A 230 24.05 -4.17 2.52
CA VAL A 230 23.01 -5.15 2.83
C VAL A 230 22.61 -5.91 1.58
N SER A 231 22.50 -7.23 1.66
CA SER A 231 22.05 -8.09 0.56
C SER A 231 21.33 -9.34 1.04
N ASN A 232 20.26 -9.70 0.33
CA ASN A 232 19.46 -10.92 0.53
C ASN A 232 20.03 -12.16 -0.15
N ARG A 233 21.23 -12.08 -0.73
CA ARG A 233 21.94 -13.23 -1.31
C ARG A 233 21.98 -14.40 -0.33
N GLY A 234 21.55 -15.58 -0.77
CA GLY A 234 21.52 -16.80 0.04
C GLY A 234 20.37 -16.89 1.05
N HIS A 235 19.49 -15.88 1.13
CA HIS A 235 18.39 -15.83 2.08
C HIS A 235 17.03 -15.72 1.38
N ILE A 236 16.01 -16.32 2.01
CA ILE A 236 14.63 -16.36 1.49
C ILE A 236 13.84 -15.09 1.85
N TYR A 237 14.17 -14.48 2.99
CA TYR A 237 13.36 -13.41 3.59
C TYR A 237 14.05 -12.06 3.51
N GLY A 238 13.20 -11.05 3.35
CA GLY A 238 13.45 -9.64 3.59
C GLY A 238 14.62 -9.06 2.83
N THR A 239 15.43 -8.32 3.57
CA THR A 239 16.57 -7.58 3.06
C THR A 239 17.90 -8.29 3.15
N GLY A 240 17.99 -9.33 3.98
CA GLY A 240 19.19 -10.12 4.15
C GLY A 240 20.20 -9.54 5.12
N GLY A 241 21.42 -10.07 5.05
CA GLY A 241 22.51 -9.78 5.96
C GLY A 241 23.43 -8.65 5.52
N PHE A 242 24.48 -8.46 6.31
CA PHE A 242 25.55 -7.50 6.09
C PHE A 242 26.69 -8.18 5.35
N TRP A 243 27.10 -7.58 4.23
CA TRP A 243 28.14 -8.06 3.34
C TRP A 243 29.28 -7.08 3.27
N ARG A 244 30.49 -7.59 3.06
CA ARG A 244 31.72 -6.79 2.94
C ARG A 244 32.48 -7.16 1.68
N MET A 245 33.03 -6.16 1.00
CA MET A 245 33.89 -6.34 -0.18
C MET A 245 34.89 -5.20 -0.33
N LYS A 246 35.95 -5.43 -1.11
CA LYS A 246 36.80 -4.32 -1.58
C LYS A 246 36.01 -3.39 -2.48
N ALA A 247 36.30 -2.10 -2.39
CA ALA A 247 35.66 -1.07 -3.22
C ALA A 247 36.27 -0.99 -4.63
N GLU A 248 36.34 -2.15 -5.30
CA GLU A 248 36.94 -2.36 -6.63
C GLU A 248 36.04 -3.29 -7.47
N PRO A 249 35.86 -3.03 -8.77
CA PRO A 249 35.05 -3.87 -9.65
C PRO A 249 35.47 -5.34 -9.64
N GLY A 250 34.48 -6.22 -9.52
CA GLY A 250 34.71 -7.68 -9.56
C GLY A 250 35.30 -8.27 -8.28
N ALA A 251 35.49 -7.46 -7.22
CA ALA A 251 35.87 -8.00 -5.92
C ALA A 251 34.80 -8.94 -5.37
N GLU A 252 35.23 -10.02 -4.73
CA GLU A 252 34.32 -10.95 -4.07
C GLU A 252 33.77 -10.34 -2.78
N ALA A 253 32.47 -10.53 -2.56
CA ALA A 253 31.79 -10.12 -1.34
C ALA A 253 31.52 -11.33 -0.45
N HIS A 254 31.67 -11.18 0.85
CA HIS A 254 31.33 -12.20 1.84
C HIS A 254 30.38 -11.64 2.91
N GLU A 255 29.50 -12.50 3.42
CA GLU A 255 28.59 -12.15 4.51
C GLU A 255 29.37 -12.12 5.83
N ILE A 256 29.22 -11.04 6.60
CA ILE A 256 29.84 -10.87 7.93
C ILE A 256 28.85 -11.11 9.06
N HIS A 257 27.56 -10.92 8.81
CA HIS A 257 26.48 -11.13 9.80
C HIS A 257 25.14 -11.25 9.10
N TYR A 258 24.33 -12.26 9.44
CA TYR A 258 22.96 -12.36 8.96
C TYR A 258 21.99 -11.90 10.05
N GLU A 259 21.15 -10.91 9.72
CA GLU A 259 20.07 -10.45 10.58
C GLU A 259 19.03 -9.72 9.72
N GLU A 260 17.78 -10.18 9.73
CA GLU A 260 16.72 -9.53 8.96
C GLU A 260 16.29 -8.21 9.63
N THR A 261 16.13 -7.16 8.83
CA THR A 261 15.87 -5.79 9.32
C THR A 261 14.77 -5.05 8.56
N THR A 262 13.93 -5.74 7.77
CA THR A 262 12.78 -5.18 7.05
C THR A 262 13.14 -3.89 6.30
N TRP A 263 14.24 -3.90 5.53
CA TRP A 263 14.72 -2.77 4.73
C TRP A 263 15.25 -1.54 5.48
N LYS A 264 15.39 -1.60 6.82
CA LYS A 264 15.77 -0.45 7.63
C LYS A 264 17.18 -0.50 8.24
N ALA A 265 17.99 -1.54 8.00
CA ALA A 265 19.33 -1.73 8.59
C ALA A 265 20.21 -0.47 8.57
N ARG A 266 20.47 0.10 7.39
CA ARG A 266 21.18 1.37 7.18
C ARG A 266 22.48 1.47 7.99
N PRO A 267 23.44 0.55 7.79
CA PRO A 267 24.66 0.50 8.59
C PRO A 267 25.55 1.73 8.42
N ASP A 268 26.35 2.04 9.44
CA ASP A 268 27.41 3.03 9.38
C ASP A 268 28.63 2.61 10.22
N SER A 269 29.83 2.84 9.69
CA SER A 269 31.09 2.47 10.32
C SER A 269 31.48 3.47 11.40
N SER A 270 31.96 2.99 12.54
CA SER A 270 32.60 3.87 13.51
C SER A 270 33.89 4.47 12.94
N PRO A 271 34.28 5.70 13.33
CA PRO A 271 35.52 6.33 12.83
C PRO A 271 36.79 5.54 13.15
N ASP A 272 36.78 4.73 14.21
CA ASP A 272 37.88 3.83 14.58
C ASP A 272 37.94 2.54 13.73
N GLY A 273 36.94 2.28 12.88
CA GLY A 273 36.86 1.12 11.99
C GLY A 273 36.56 -0.21 12.67
N LYS A 274 36.29 -0.21 13.98
CA LYS A 274 36.11 -1.44 14.77
C LYS A 274 34.65 -1.85 14.95
N ARG A 275 33.70 -0.97 14.69
CA ARG A 275 32.28 -1.19 14.98
C ARG A 275 31.39 -0.75 13.83
N LEU A 276 30.22 -1.37 13.74
CA LEU A 276 29.12 -0.97 12.88
C LEU A 276 27.92 -0.61 13.76
N VAL A 277 27.26 0.52 13.48
CA VAL A 277 25.92 0.80 14.03
C VAL A 277 24.89 0.52 12.94
N TYR A 278 23.74 -0.02 13.30
CA TYR A 278 22.64 -0.30 12.38
C TYR A 278 21.30 -0.33 13.13
N ALA A 279 20.19 -0.33 12.42
CA ALA A 279 18.86 -0.46 12.98
C ALA A 279 18.33 -1.89 12.83
N SER A 280 17.76 -2.45 13.89
CA SER A 280 17.21 -3.81 13.87
C SER A 280 16.07 -3.99 14.84
N TYR A 281 15.17 -4.91 14.50
CA TYR A 281 14.05 -5.33 15.35
C TYR A 281 14.30 -6.70 16.02
N LEU A 282 15.51 -7.27 15.98
CA LEU A 282 15.80 -8.64 16.45
C LEU A 282 15.02 -9.03 17.73
N GLY A 283 14.03 -9.94 17.56
CA GLY A 283 13.16 -10.45 18.63
C GLY A 283 12.10 -9.48 19.18
N ARG A 284 11.80 -8.37 18.50
CA ARG A 284 10.91 -7.29 18.96
C ARG A 284 10.04 -6.73 17.82
N ALA A 285 9.04 -5.92 18.18
CA ALA A 285 8.14 -5.27 17.24
C ALA A 285 8.73 -4.02 16.54
N TRP A 286 9.75 -3.40 17.12
CA TRP A 286 10.23 -2.07 16.72
C TRP A 286 11.74 -2.03 16.52
N HIS A 287 12.18 -1.29 15.51
CA HIS A 287 13.60 -1.10 15.24
C HIS A 287 14.27 -0.26 16.32
N GLN A 288 15.42 -0.73 16.78
CA GLN A 288 16.30 -0.03 17.69
C GLN A 288 17.70 0.01 17.11
N LEU A 289 18.56 0.85 17.68
CA LEU A 289 19.96 0.91 17.29
C LEU A 289 20.71 -0.24 17.94
N TRP A 290 21.51 -0.94 17.14
CA TRP A 290 22.40 -2.02 17.55
C TRP A 290 23.81 -1.72 17.10
N VAL A 291 24.78 -2.29 17.83
CA VAL A 291 26.21 -2.17 17.51
C VAL A 291 26.83 -3.55 17.48
N MET A 292 27.63 -3.82 16.45
CA MET A 292 28.43 -5.05 16.32
C MET A 292 29.88 -4.75 15.93
N PRO A 293 30.82 -5.70 16.08
CA PRO A 293 32.16 -5.57 15.51
C PRO A 293 32.11 -5.42 13.98
N SER A 294 33.01 -4.62 13.40
CA SER A 294 32.99 -4.33 11.95
C SER A 294 33.31 -5.53 11.06
N GLN A 295 33.86 -6.60 11.62
CA GLN A 295 34.17 -7.85 10.92
C GLN A 295 33.08 -8.91 11.10
N GLY A 296 31.94 -8.56 11.70
CA GLY A 296 30.93 -9.52 12.14
C GLY A 296 31.14 -10.02 13.56
N GLY A 297 30.13 -10.70 14.11
CA GLY A 297 30.10 -11.21 15.48
C GLY A 297 28.87 -10.73 16.25
N ASP A 298 28.85 -11.00 17.56
CA ASP A 298 27.66 -10.79 18.38
C ASP A 298 27.30 -9.29 18.52
N PRO A 299 26.07 -8.89 18.14
CA PRO A 299 25.59 -7.53 18.32
C PRO A 299 25.07 -7.30 19.74
N PHE A 300 25.08 -6.04 20.18
CA PHE A 300 24.35 -5.61 21.37
C PHE A 300 23.50 -4.37 21.11
N GLN A 301 22.39 -4.26 21.83
CA GLN A 301 21.41 -3.19 21.67
C GLN A 301 21.90 -1.90 22.34
N LEU A 302 21.81 -0.78 21.61
CA LEU A 302 22.26 0.55 22.04
C LEU A 302 21.11 1.50 22.41
N SER A 303 19.93 1.34 21.81
CA SER A 303 18.73 2.11 22.15
C SER A 303 17.54 1.22 22.48
N TYR A 304 16.57 1.72 23.25
CA TYR A 304 15.43 0.93 23.73
C TYR A 304 14.12 1.72 23.59
N GLY A 305 13.01 1.00 23.36
CA GLY A 305 11.69 1.61 23.23
C GLY A 305 10.67 0.77 22.44
N GLU A 306 9.42 1.25 22.45
CA GLU A 306 8.28 0.75 21.67
C GLU A 306 7.94 1.74 20.53
N PHE A 307 8.95 2.02 19.73
CA PHE A 307 8.97 2.96 18.60
C PHE A 307 10.23 2.69 17.78
N ASP A 308 10.29 3.14 16.52
CA ASP A 308 11.48 2.94 15.69
C ASP A 308 12.53 4.03 15.96
N ASN A 309 13.79 3.59 16.09
CA ASN A 309 15.00 4.40 15.88
C ASN A 309 15.77 3.82 14.70
N ILE A 310 15.94 4.59 13.64
CA ILE A 310 16.45 4.15 12.33
C ILE A 310 17.42 5.17 11.72
N ASN A 311 18.04 4.83 10.59
CA ASN A 311 18.98 5.68 9.85
C ASN A 311 20.12 6.23 10.73
N PRO A 312 20.85 5.39 11.51
CA PRO A 312 21.92 5.86 12.37
C PRO A 312 23.13 6.34 11.56
N ARG A 313 23.80 7.40 12.03
CA ARG A 313 25.11 7.87 11.53
C ARG A 313 26.06 8.25 12.65
N TRP A 314 27.27 7.74 12.62
CA TRP A 314 28.34 8.11 13.55
C TRP A 314 28.79 9.55 13.34
N SER A 315 29.02 10.27 14.44
CA SER A 315 29.75 11.53 14.35
C SER A 315 31.20 11.27 13.96
N PRO A 316 31.85 12.16 13.17
CA PRO A 316 33.25 12.01 12.78
C PRO A 316 34.21 11.87 13.97
N ASP A 317 33.88 12.46 15.12
CA ASP A 317 34.65 12.34 16.37
C ASP A 317 34.38 11.04 17.16
N GLY A 318 33.44 10.20 16.72
CA GLY A 318 33.09 8.91 17.32
C GLY A 318 32.35 9.00 18.66
N LYS A 319 31.91 10.19 19.10
CA LYS A 319 31.30 10.39 20.42
C LYS A 319 29.78 10.24 20.40
N ARG A 320 29.14 10.44 19.25
CA ARG A 320 27.67 10.47 19.12
C ARG A 320 27.20 9.67 17.92
N ILE A 321 25.94 9.30 17.97
CA ILE A 321 25.18 8.76 16.83
C ILE A 321 23.97 9.67 16.62
N ALA A 322 23.78 10.16 15.39
CA ALA A 322 22.55 10.82 14.96
C ALA A 322 21.61 9.78 14.33
N PHE A 323 20.31 9.88 14.55
CA PHE A 323 19.33 8.92 14.04
C PHE A 323 17.94 9.55 13.92
N ILE A 324 17.08 8.91 13.14
CA ILE A 324 15.67 9.29 12.98
C ILE A 324 14.83 8.45 13.94
N SER A 325 13.97 9.10 14.71
CA SER A 325 13.06 8.46 15.67
C SER A 325 11.61 8.82 15.36
N ASN A 326 10.71 7.85 15.45
CA ASN A 326 9.26 8.09 15.41
C ASN A 326 8.60 8.03 16.80
N ARG A 327 9.40 8.18 17.88
CA ARG A 327 8.90 8.16 19.27
C ARG A 327 7.69 9.07 19.50
N SER A 328 7.69 10.26 18.91
CA SER A 328 6.60 11.23 18.99
C SER A 328 5.40 10.95 18.05
N GLY A 329 5.40 9.81 17.36
CA GLY A 329 4.44 9.47 16.30
C GLY A 329 4.93 9.91 14.92
N ASN A 330 5.26 11.19 14.77
CA ASN A 330 5.98 11.70 13.58
C ASN A 330 7.49 11.45 13.69
N THR A 331 8.19 11.50 12.55
CA THR A 331 9.64 11.43 12.42
C THR A 331 10.33 12.66 13.06
N SER A 332 11.46 12.41 13.71
CA SER A 332 12.25 13.41 14.43
C SER A 332 13.73 13.06 14.36
N LEU A 333 14.59 14.08 14.37
CA LEU A 333 16.05 13.88 14.43
C LEU A 333 16.51 13.89 15.89
N SER A 334 17.25 12.86 16.29
CA SER A 334 17.82 12.74 17.63
C SER A 334 19.31 12.39 17.58
N THR A 335 20.01 12.69 18.67
CA THR A 335 21.40 12.27 18.88
C THR A 335 21.52 11.49 20.18
N GLN A 336 22.38 10.48 20.22
CA GLN A 336 22.76 9.73 21.42
C GLN A 336 24.26 9.81 21.66
N GLU A 337 24.67 10.07 22.91
CA GLU A 337 26.05 9.87 23.34
C GLU A 337 26.37 8.38 23.52
N VAL A 338 27.47 7.93 22.91
CA VAL A 338 27.79 6.50 22.79
C VAL A 338 28.09 5.85 24.14
N LEU A 339 28.84 6.53 25.01
CA LEU A 339 29.24 5.99 26.32
C LEU A 339 28.29 6.38 27.46
N ALA A 340 27.66 7.56 27.39
CA ALA A 340 26.78 8.05 28.43
C ALA A 340 25.31 7.62 28.24
N GLY A 341 24.91 7.27 27.01
CA GLY A 341 23.54 6.90 26.67
C GLY A 341 22.54 8.07 26.67
N SER A 342 22.99 9.30 26.95
CA SER A 342 22.13 10.48 26.94
C SER A 342 21.58 10.72 25.53
N GLN A 343 20.26 10.91 25.41
CA GLN A 343 19.59 11.20 24.14
C GLN A 343 18.98 12.59 24.15
N SER A 344 19.12 13.31 23.03
CA SER A 344 18.53 14.62 22.83
C SER A 344 17.92 14.73 21.43
N GLN A 345 16.69 15.20 21.35
CA GLN A 345 16.05 15.54 20.08
C GLN A 345 16.56 16.90 19.58
N LEU A 346 16.92 16.98 18.30
CA LEU A 346 17.26 18.23 17.64
C LEU A 346 15.98 18.89 17.10
N ILE A 347 15.62 20.04 17.65
CA ILE A 347 14.36 20.73 17.33
C ILE A 347 14.63 21.95 16.43
N ALA A 348 14.02 21.96 15.23
CA ALA A 348 14.07 23.09 14.30
C ALA A 348 12.90 24.07 14.54
N LYS A 349 13.06 25.00 15.50
CA LYS A 349 12.02 26.01 15.81
C LYS A 349 12.03 27.16 14.80
N ASP A 350 13.21 27.62 14.43
CA ASP A 350 13.41 28.79 13.59
C ASP A 350 13.94 28.36 12.22
N LYS A 351 13.04 28.24 11.24
CA LYS A 351 13.37 27.81 9.88
C LYS A 351 13.70 29.01 9.00
N ARG A 352 14.92 29.07 8.47
CA ARG A 352 15.38 30.08 7.49
C ARG A 352 15.27 29.50 6.08
N TYR A 353 14.28 29.97 5.33
CA TYR A 353 13.98 29.48 3.99
C TYR A 353 14.77 30.25 2.91
N LEU A 354 15.01 29.59 1.78
CA LEU A 354 15.64 30.21 0.60
C LEU A 354 14.66 31.02 -0.25
N LYS A 355 13.37 30.70 -0.16
CA LYS A 355 12.28 31.40 -0.87
C LYS A 355 11.49 32.27 0.12
N PRO A 356 10.87 33.38 -0.32
CA PRO A 356 9.90 34.11 0.50
C PRO A 356 8.72 33.22 0.89
N MET A 357 8.42 33.15 2.19
CA MET A 357 7.34 32.33 2.74
C MET A 357 6.25 33.18 3.39
N GLY A 358 5.03 32.66 3.45
CA GLY A 358 3.91 33.22 4.20
C GLY A 358 3.29 32.19 5.16
N ARG A 359 2.43 32.68 6.06
CA ARG A 359 1.66 31.82 6.98
C ARG A 359 0.25 31.63 6.42
N LEU A 360 -0.20 30.39 6.37
CA LEU A 360 -1.55 30.02 5.95
C LEU A 360 -2.29 29.34 7.11
N SER A 361 -3.47 29.86 7.43
CA SER A 361 -4.43 29.31 8.38
C SER A 361 -5.64 28.75 7.62
N ILE A 362 -5.94 27.47 7.78
CA ILE A 362 -7.08 26.81 7.16
C ILE A 362 -8.05 26.42 8.26
N LYS A 363 -9.32 26.81 8.11
CA LYS A 363 -10.42 26.39 8.99
C LYS A 363 -11.45 25.61 8.17
N VAL A 364 -11.69 24.36 8.53
CA VAL A 364 -12.71 23.51 7.91
C VAL A 364 -13.90 23.42 8.85
N LEU A 365 -15.07 23.83 8.37
CA LEU A 365 -16.31 23.90 9.13
C LEU A 365 -17.36 22.94 8.55
N ASN A 366 -18.18 22.35 9.40
CA ASN A 366 -19.40 21.68 8.96
C ASN A 366 -20.51 22.69 8.59
N SER A 367 -21.68 22.19 8.19
CA SER A 367 -22.85 23.00 7.83
C SER A 367 -23.37 23.87 8.99
N ALA A 368 -23.14 23.47 10.24
CA ALA A 368 -23.48 24.24 11.45
C ALA A 368 -22.40 25.28 11.83
N GLY A 369 -21.32 25.41 11.05
CA GLY A 369 -20.24 26.37 11.32
C GLY A 369 -19.24 25.94 12.41
N VAL A 370 -19.26 24.66 12.82
CA VAL A 370 -18.36 24.10 13.83
C VAL A 370 -17.10 23.53 13.16
N PRO A 371 -15.88 23.79 13.67
CA PRO A 371 -14.67 23.13 13.19
C PRO A 371 -14.83 21.62 13.15
N THR A 372 -14.40 21.00 12.06
CA THR A 372 -14.68 19.59 11.81
C THR A 372 -13.47 18.92 11.17
N PRO A 373 -13.08 17.71 11.62
CA PRO A 373 -11.96 16.99 11.04
C PRO A 373 -12.12 16.76 9.53
N ALA A 374 -11.02 16.75 8.79
CA ALA A 374 -11.04 16.52 7.35
C ALA A 374 -9.65 16.13 6.83
N ARG A 375 -9.63 15.44 5.68
CA ARG A 375 -8.44 15.29 4.85
C ARG A 375 -8.20 16.56 4.04
N VAL A 376 -6.96 17.04 4.03
CA VAL A 376 -6.57 18.31 3.41
C VAL A 376 -5.36 18.10 2.50
N PHE A 377 -5.45 18.62 1.28
CA PHE A 377 -4.36 18.70 0.31
C PHE A 377 -3.97 20.18 0.20
N VAL A 378 -2.67 20.51 0.27
CA VAL A 378 -2.18 21.87 0.05
C VAL A 378 -1.02 21.83 -0.92
N ILE A 379 -1.20 22.45 -2.08
CA ILE A 379 -0.32 22.35 -3.23
C ILE A 379 0.06 23.76 -3.66
N SER A 380 1.35 24.03 -3.83
CA SER A 380 1.83 25.31 -4.36
C SER A 380 1.75 25.34 -5.89
N GLU A 381 1.92 26.54 -6.47
CA GLU A 381 1.96 26.74 -7.92
C GLU A 381 3.03 25.90 -8.65
N ASP A 382 4.15 25.59 -7.99
CA ASP A 382 5.21 24.70 -8.51
C ASP A 382 4.90 23.20 -8.29
N GLY A 383 3.72 22.85 -7.78
CA GLY A 383 3.23 21.48 -7.63
C GLY A 383 3.67 20.76 -6.35
N PHE A 384 4.41 21.44 -5.46
CA PHE A 384 4.89 20.87 -4.20
C PHE A 384 3.80 20.82 -3.13
N ALA A 385 3.84 19.78 -2.30
CA ALA A 385 2.90 19.59 -1.22
C ALA A 385 3.40 20.19 0.11
N TYR A 386 2.47 20.75 0.88
CA TYR A 386 2.76 21.36 2.19
C TYR A 386 1.76 20.89 3.25
N ALA A 387 2.24 20.80 4.50
CA ALA A 387 1.42 20.44 5.65
C ALA A 387 1.94 21.17 6.91
N PRO A 388 1.16 21.20 8.01
CA PRO A 388 1.66 21.65 9.31
C PRO A 388 2.90 20.87 9.74
N ASP A 389 3.82 21.53 10.45
CA ASP A 389 5.12 20.95 10.85
C ASP A 389 5.03 19.65 11.67
N ASN A 390 3.90 19.42 12.34
CA ASN A 390 3.63 18.25 13.15
C ASN A 390 2.68 17.23 12.49
N ALA A 391 2.14 17.53 11.31
CA ALA A 391 1.19 16.65 10.62
C ALA A 391 1.91 15.48 9.95
N TRP A 392 1.25 14.34 9.83
CA TRP A 392 1.73 13.26 8.98
C TRP A 392 1.37 13.59 7.53
N MET A 393 2.35 13.41 6.66
CA MET A 393 2.17 13.57 5.23
C MET A 393 1.95 12.18 4.66
N HIS A 394 0.81 11.99 4.00
CA HIS A 394 0.46 10.77 3.31
C HIS A 394 0.42 11.05 1.80
N ALA A 395 0.65 10.04 0.98
CA ALA A 395 0.48 10.11 -0.47
C ALA A 395 -0.03 8.80 -1.05
N ASP A 396 -0.63 8.88 -2.22
CA ASP A 396 -0.95 7.72 -3.05
C ASP A 396 0.33 7.13 -3.66
N ASP A 397 0.44 5.81 -3.77
CA ASP A 397 1.60 5.13 -4.40
C ASP A 397 1.44 4.94 -5.92
N ASN A 398 0.30 5.39 -6.44
CA ASN A 398 -0.04 5.43 -7.85
C ASN A 398 -0.68 6.79 -8.19
N PHE A 399 -0.44 7.33 -9.39
CA PHE A 399 -1.11 8.58 -9.82
C PHE A 399 -1.13 8.78 -11.33
N VAL A 400 -1.98 9.70 -11.79
CA VAL A 400 -2.14 10.09 -13.20
C VAL A 400 -1.18 11.25 -13.54
N ARG A 401 -0.11 10.97 -14.29
CA ARG A 401 0.94 11.96 -14.62
C ARG A 401 0.42 13.16 -15.43
N SER A 402 -0.61 12.96 -16.24
CA SER A 402 -1.20 14.04 -17.03
C SER A 402 -1.98 15.05 -16.19
N GLU A 403 -2.32 14.72 -14.94
CA GLU A 403 -3.09 15.60 -14.04
C GLU A 403 -2.21 16.39 -13.06
N ARG A 404 -1.05 15.84 -12.69
CA ARG A 404 -0.16 16.42 -11.67
C ARG A 404 1.27 15.90 -11.81
N PRO A 405 2.28 16.68 -11.37
CA PRO A 405 3.69 16.30 -11.46
C PRO A 405 4.15 15.32 -10.38
N PHE A 406 3.44 15.27 -9.24
CA PHE A 406 3.74 14.42 -8.09
C PHE A 406 2.45 13.76 -7.58
N GLU A 407 2.62 12.76 -6.73
CA GLU A 407 1.54 12.07 -6.03
C GLU A 407 0.62 13.02 -5.26
N ALA A 408 -0.63 12.59 -5.05
CA ALA A 408 -1.62 13.33 -4.28
C ALA A 408 -1.29 13.30 -2.78
N HIS A 409 -0.48 14.25 -2.31
CA HIS A 409 -0.09 14.34 -0.91
C HIS A 409 -1.15 15.04 -0.05
N TYR A 410 -1.45 14.48 1.12
CA TYR A 410 -2.44 15.00 2.05
C TYR A 410 -2.04 14.82 3.51
N PHE A 411 -2.76 15.52 4.39
CA PHE A 411 -2.70 15.31 5.83
C PHE A 411 -4.11 15.36 6.44
N HIS A 412 -4.27 14.80 7.64
CA HIS A 412 -5.51 14.91 8.41
C HIS A 412 -5.46 16.13 9.34
N SER A 413 -6.54 16.90 9.38
CA SER A 413 -6.73 18.02 10.29
C SER A 413 -7.90 17.78 11.22
N ALA A 414 -7.84 18.30 12.45
CA ALA A 414 -8.97 18.36 13.37
C ALA A 414 -9.95 19.53 13.07
N GLY A 415 -9.89 20.09 11.84
CA GLY A 415 -10.71 21.22 11.38
C GLY A 415 -10.00 22.58 11.43
N LYS A 416 -8.75 22.60 11.88
CA LYS A 416 -7.85 23.75 11.80
C LYS A 416 -6.45 23.28 11.41
N ALA A 417 -5.78 24.02 10.53
CA ALA A 417 -4.41 23.76 10.16
C ALA A 417 -3.65 25.08 10.01
N GLU A 418 -2.46 25.15 10.59
CA GLU A 418 -1.54 26.29 10.46
C GLU A 418 -0.26 25.78 9.83
N LEU A 419 0.16 26.39 8.73
CA LEU A 419 1.33 25.96 7.98
C LEU A 419 2.07 27.12 7.34
N THR A 420 3.35 26.88 7.05
CA THR A 420 4.20 27.82 6.30
C THR A 420 4.27 27.34 4.86
N VAL A 421 3.97 28.22 3.92
CA VAL A 421 3.93 27.92 2.49
C VAL A 421 4.68 28.99 1.71
N PRO A 422 5.17 28.71 0.48
CA PRO A 422 5.75 29.73 -0.38
C PRO A 422 4.77 30.88 -0.59
N ALA A 423 5.29 32.09 -0.69
CA ALA A 423 4.49 33.20 -1.19
C ALA A 423 4.12 32.96 -2.65
N GLY A 424 2.84 33.06 -3.00
CA GLY A 424 2.35 32.64 -4.31
C GLY A 424 0.90 32.17 -4.25
N ARG A 425 0.42 31.63 -5.36
CA ARG A 425 -0.86 30.94 -5.40
C ARG A 425 -0.72 29.58 -4.73
N ILE A 426 -1.65 29.27 -3.83
CA ILE A 426 -1.75 27.99 -3.14
C ILE A 426 -3.14 27.40 -3.41
N ASP A 427 -3.17 26.17 -3.92
CA ASP A 427 -4.37 25.40 -4.15
C ASP A 427 -4.61 24.47 -2.94
N ILE A 428 -5.83 24.48 -2.42
CA ILE A 428 -6.27 23.75 -1.23
C ILE A 428 -7.48 22.90 -1.60
N GLU A 429 -7.41 21.62 -1.32
CA GLU A 429 -8.51 20.68 -1.51
C GLU A 429 -8.87 20.02 -0.18
N VAL A 430 -10.16 19.81 0.08
CA VAL A 430 -10.67 19.28 1.36
C VAL A 430 -11.73 18.22 1.11
N MET A 431 -11.58 17.08 1.80
CA MET A 431 -12.51 15.96 1.77
C MET A 431 -12.84 15.47 3.18
N ARG A 432 -14.07 14.98 3.38
CA ARG A 432 -14.54 14.35 4.62
C ARG A 432 -15.47 13.20 4.27
N GLY A 433 -14.91 12.01 4.05
CA GLY A 433 -15.67 10.85 3.59
C GLY A 433 -16.43 11.07 2.28
N PHE A 434 -17.39 10.20 2.01
CA PHE A 434 -18.17 10.20 0.76
C PHE A 434 -19.53 10.90 0.91
N GLU A 435 -19.93 11.23 2.13
CA GLU A 435 -21.18 11.89 2.45
C GLU A 435 -21.11 13.42 2.28
N TYR A 436 -19.96 13.95 1.88
CA TYR A 436 -19.73 15.38 1.66
C TYR A 436 -19.14 15.63 0.27
N ARG A 437 -19.42 16.80 -0.29
CA ARG A 437 -18.80 17.26 -1.53
C ARG A 437 -17.29 17.48 -1.32
N PHE A 438 -16.53 17.18 -2.35
CA PHE A 438 -15.12 17.55 -2.44
C PHE A 438 -14.99 19.06 -2.72
N GLU A 439 -14.26 19.78 -1.86
CA GLU A 439 -14.12 21.24 -1.95
C GLU A 439 -12.72 21.62 -2.43
N LYS A 440 -12.63 22.45 -3.47
CA LYS A 440 -11.37 23.00 -4.01
C LYS A 440 -11.37 24.52 -3.92
N ARG A 441 -10.27 25.14 -3.47
CA ARG A 441 -10.09 26.60 -3.39
C ARG A 441 -8.66 26.99 -3.68
N SER A 442 -8.47 28.18 -4.24
CA SER A 442 -7.14 28.79 -4.43
C SER A 442 -7.04 30.08 -3.62
N VAL A 443 -5.90 30.33 -3.01
CA VAL A 443 -5.62 31.57 -2.27
C VAL A 443 -4.26 32.15 -2.65
N GLN A 444 -4.15 33.48 -2.64
CA GLN A 444 -2.87 34.16 -2.80
C GLN A 444 -2.25 34.40 -1.42
N VAL A 445 -1.04 33.88 -1.20
CA VAL A 445 -0.28 34.09 0.03
C VAL A 445 0.82 35.12 -0.21
N ALA A 446 0.89 36.12 0.66
CA ALA A 446 1.92 37.16 0.62
C ALA A 446 3.09 36.84 1.58
N PRO A 447 4.34 37.24 1.24
CA PRO A 447 5.49 37.01 2.12
C PRO A 447 5.30 37.63 3.51
N GLY A 448 5.62 36.87 4.55
CA GLY A 448 5.59 37.31 5.96
C GLY A 448 4.22 37.68 6.51
N LYS A 449 3.13 37.60 5.72
CA LYS A 449 1.77 37.96 6.15
C LYS A 449 0.95 36.70 6.45
N PRO A 450 0.10 36.72 7.49
CA PRO A 450 -0.89 35.68 7.70
C PRO A 450 -1.98 35.77 6.64
N THR A 451 -2.36 34.62 6.09
CA THR A 451 -3.48 34.43 5.17
C THR A 451 -4.42 33.42 5.81
N SER A 452 -5.73 33.68 5.81
CA SER A 452 -6.71 32.77 6.38
C SER A 452 -7.74 32.34 5.35
N LEU A 453 -8.02 31.04 5.28
CA LEU A 453 -9.07 30.45 4.46
C LEU A 453 -10.05 29.69 5.36
N THR A 454 -11.35 29.96 5.19
CA THR A 454 -12.40 29.17 5.82
C THR A 454 -13.21 28.45 4.75
N LEU A 455 -13.28 27.12 4.85
CA LEU A 455 -14.12 26.28 4.00
C LEU A 455 -15.29 25.73 4.81
N ARG A 456 -16.48 25.68 4.20
CA ARG A 456 -17.67 25.04 4.78
C ARG A 456 -18.02 23.82 3.94
N LEU A 457 -17.94 22.65 4.55
CA LEU A 457 -18.28 21.37 3.93
C LEU A 457 -19.78 21.28 3.68
N LYS A 458 -20.14 20.76 2.51
CA LYS A 458 -21.53 20.58 2.07
C LYS A 458 -21.86 19.09 2.03
N PRO A 459 -22.77 18.59 2.89
CA PRO A 459 -23.18 17.19 2.81
C PRO A 459 -23.92 16.91 1.50
N LEU A 460 -23.82 15.67 1.01
CA LEU A 460 -24.65 15.15 -0.06
C LEU A 460 -26.08 14.92 0.45
N ASN A 461 -27.05 15.04 -0.44
CA ASN A 461 -28.46 14.81 -0.10
C ASN A 461 -28.77 13.30 -0.16
N LEU A 462 -28.53 12.59 0.93
CA LEU A 462 -28.83 11.16 1.06
C LEU A 462 -30.30 10.96 1.47
N PRO A 463 -31.03 10.00 0.86
CA PRO A 463 -32.36 9.61 1.33
C PRO A 463 -32.32 9.20 2.82
N GLN A 464 -33.19 9.80 3.63
CA GLN A 464 -33.23 9.55 5.08
C GLN A 464 -34.36 8.59 5.46
N SER A 465 -34.06 7.64 6.34
CA SER A 465 -35.04 6.81 7.04
C SER A 465 -35.19 7.29 8.49
N ARG A 466 -36.39 7.16 9.06
CA ARG A 466 -36.63 7.43 10.49
C ARG A 466 -36.27 6.23 11.36
N GLU A 467 -36.32 5.02 10.80
CA GLU A 467 -36.19 3.76 11.53
C GLU A 467 -34.74 3.23 11.53
N SER A 468 -33.99 3.55 10.46
CA SER A 468 -32.63 3.07 10.26
C SER A 468 -31.70 4.18 9.75
N ARG A 469 -30.40 3.97 9.92
CA ARG A 469 -29.35 4.82 9.37
C ARG A 469 -28.18 3.98 8.86
N TRP A 470 -27.49 4.51 7.86
CA TRP A 470 -26.28 3.90 7.31
C TRP A 470 -25.07 4.27 8.16
N ILE A 471 -24.25 3.27 8.49
CA ILE A 471 -23.03 3.42 9.27
C ILE A 471 -21.83 2.88 8.53
N SER A 472 -20.86 3.75 8.25
CA SER A 472 -19.62 3.38 7.59
C SER A 472 -18.69 2.62 8.53
N GLY A 473 -18.05 1.58 8.00
CA GLY A 473 -16.88 0.99 8.62
C GLY A 473 -15.91 0.44 7.61
N ASP A 474 -14.66 0.32 8.04
CA ASP A 474 -13.58 -0.31 7.30
C ASP A 474 -13.24 -1.59 8.07
N VAL A 475 -13.41 -2.74 7.43
CA VAL A 475 -13.22 -4.04 8.09
C VAL A 475 -11.76 -4.51 8.06
N HIS A 476 -10.86 -3.77 7.39
CA HIS A 476 -9.45 -4.15 7.24
C HIS A 476 -8.52 -2.94 7.27
N VAL A 477 -7.99 -2.66 8.46
CA VAL A 477 -6.97 -1.62 8.68
C VAL A 477 -5.82 -2.18 9.50
N HIS A 478 -4.59 -1.82 9.16
CA HIS A 478 -3.42 -2.06 10.01
C HIS A 478 -2.94 -0.75 10.63
N MET A 479 -2.99 -0.66 11.96
CA MET A 479 -2.56 0.55 12.66
C MET A 479 -1.05 0.78 12.48
N ASN A 480 -0.24 -0.26 12.65
CA ASN A 480 1.20 -0.25 12.42
C ASN A 480 1.66 -1.46 11.59
N TYR A 481 2.28 -1.21 10.42
CA TYR A 481 2.77 -2.26 9.52
C TYR A 481 4.21 -2.03 9.03
N GLY A 482 5.00 -1.27 9.81
CA GLY A 482 6.41 -0.98 9.52
C GLY A 482 6.73 0.35 8.82
N GLY A 483 5.77 1.27 8.73
CA GLY A 483 5.94 2.56 8.07
C GLY A 483 6.88 3.55 8.76
N ALA A 484 6.96 4.77 8.21
CA ALA A 484 7.78 5.85 8.75
C ALA A 484 7.24 6.39 10.09
N TYR A 485 5.92 6.35 10.28
CA TYR A 485 5.25 6.87 11.46
C TYR A 485 5.00 5.78 12.51
N ARG A 486 4.70 6.20 13.73
CA ARG A 486 4.20 5.32 14.79
C ARG A 486 2.78 5.72 15.16
N ASN A 487 1.83 4.85 14.91
CA ASN A 487 0.43 5.10 15.17
C ASN A 487 -0.01 4.58 16.54
N THR A 488 -1.09 5.17 17.03
CA THR A 488 -1.71 4.82 18.30
C THR A 488 -3.22 4.78 18.10
N PRO A 489 -3.97 4.08 18.98
CA PRO A 489 -5.43 4.03 18.89
C PRO A 489 -6.08 5.43 18.80
N GLN A 490 -5.57 6.41 19.56
CA GLN A 490 -6.07 7.79 19.54
C GLN A 490 -5.86 8.48 18.20
N ASN A 491 -4.70 8.28 17.56
CA ASN A 491 -4.40 8.88 16.28
C ASN A 491 -5.17 8.18 15.15
N LEU A 492 -5.32 6.85 15.19
CA LEU A 492 -6.15 6.10 14.25
C LEU A 492 -7.62 6.55 14.30
N VAL A 493 -8.18 6.75 15.50
CA VAL A 493 -9.53 7.34 15.65
C VAL A 493 -9.60 8.76 15.09
N ALA A 494 -8.54 9.56 15.21
CA ALA A 494 -8.50 10.89 14.61
C ALA A 494 -8.45 10.86 13.07
N GLN A 495 -7.70 9.91 12.48
CA GLN A 495 -7.69 9.65 11.03
C GLN A 495 -9.10 9.25 10.57
N ALA A 496 -9.73 8.28 11.24
CA ALA A 496 -11.11 7.85 10.96
C ALA A 496 -12.11 9.01 11.07
N ALA A 497 -11.98 9.86 12.10
CA ALA A 497 -12.82 11.03 12.25
C ALA A 497 -12.65 12.04 11.09
N ALA A 498 -11.44 12.21 10.55
CA ALA A 498 -11.16 13.06 9.40
C ALA A 498 -11.74 12.47 8.09
N GLU A 499 -11.74 11.14 7.95
CA GLU A 499 -12.33 10.42 6.81
C GLU A 499 -13.83 10.12 6.94
N ASN A 500 -14.47 10.64 8.00
CA ASN A 500 -15.87 10.40 8.33
C ASN A 500 -16.24 8.91 8.44
N LEU A 501 -15.32 8.11 8.96
CA LEU A 501 -15.42 6.67 9.12
C LEU A 501 -15.86 6.33 10.54
N GLN A 502 -16.99 5.62 10.71
CA GLN A 502 -17.59 5.42 12.04
C GLN A 502 -17.12 4.16 12.75
N VAL A 503 -16.74 3.10 12.04
CA VAL A 503 -16.17 1.88 12.63
C VAL A 503 -14.84 1.57 11.96
N VAL A 504 -13.83 1.27 12.76
CA VAL A 504 -12.51 0.80 12.30
C VAL A 504 -12.25 -0.55 12.93
N GLU A 505 -12.11 -1.58 12.11
CA GLU A 505 -11.57 -2.88 12.52
C GLU A 505 -10.06 -2.87 12.23
N SER A 506 -9.27 -2.62 13.26
CA SER A 506 -7.80 -2.69 13.17
C SER A 506 -7.37 -4.15 13.30
N LEU A 507 -7.00 -4.77 12.19
CA LEU A 507 -6.60 -6.17 12.15
C LEU A 507 -5.14 -6.31 12.60
N VAL A 508 -4.92 -7.06 13.68
CA VAL A 508 -3.58 -7.48 14.10
C VAL A 508 -3.07 -8.54 13.13
N VAL A 509 -1.84 -8.38 12.65
CA VAL A 509 -1.22 -9.27 11.64
C VAL A 509 0.29 -9.32 11.82
N ASN A 510 0.92 -10.39 11.36
CA ASN A 510 2.36 -10.48 11.27
C ASN A 510 2.91 -9.59 10.13
N LYS A 511 4.08 -9.02 10.39
CA LYS A 511 4.95 -8.40 9.40
C LYS A 511 6.31 -9.06 9.50
N GLU A 512 6.60 -9.96 8.56
CA GLU A 512 7.71 -10.91 8.66
C GLU A 512 7.70 -11.65 10.01
N GLN A 513 8.73 -11.45 10.84
CA GLN A 513 8.92 -12.13 12.13
C GLN A 513 8.36 -11.34 13.32
N ARG A 514 7.65 -10.24 13.10
CA ARG A 514 7.08 -9.40 14.18
C ARG A 514 5.58 -9.21 14.02
N ILE A 515 4.90 -8.88 15.10
CA ILE A 515 3.47 -8.54 15.11
C ILE A 515 3.35 -7.18 15.81
N PRO A 516 3.45 -6.04 15.07
CA PRO A 516 3.59 -4.72 15.68
C PRO A 516 2.47 -4.35 16.65
N ASP A 517 1.24 -4.75 16.32
CA ASP A 517 0.05 -4.34 17.05
C ASP A 517 -0.45 -5.37 18.08
N ILE A 518 0.28 -6.46 18.33
CA ILE A 518 -0.19 -7.54 19.23
C ILE A 518 -0.52 -7.04 20.64
N ALA A 519 0.21 -6.03 21.12
CA ALA A 519 0.01 -5.44 22.44
C ALA A 519 -1.29 -4.63 22.56
N TYR A 520 -1.95 -4.29 21.45
CA TYR A 520 -3.20 -3.54 21.42
C TYR A 520 -4.45 -4.42 21.31
N PHE A 521 -4.30 -5.72 21.03
CA PHE A 521 -5.44 -6.61 20.90
C PHE A 521 -6.34 -6.58 22.15
N SER A 522 -7.64 -6.44 21.93
CA SER A 522 -8.67 -6.40 22.97
C SER A 522 -9.99 -6.91 22.42
N SER A 523 -10.71 -7.72 23.19
CA SER A 523 -12.06 -8.19 22.86
C SER A 523 -13.16 -7.15 23.07
N LYS A 524 -12.79 -5.95 23.50
CA LYS A 524 -13.69 -4.80 23.73
C LYS A 524 -13.27 -3.64 22.83
N PRO A 525 -14.20 -2.73 22.50
CA PRO A 525 -13.85 -1.47 21.84
C PRO A 525 -12.70 -0.78 22.58
N ASP A 526 -11.73 -0.28 21.83
CA ASP A 526 -10.57 0.40 22.39
C ASP A 526 -11.01 1.66 23.16
N PRO A 527 -10.39 2.01 24.29
CA PRO A 527 -10.71 3.23 25.05
C PRO A 527 -10.58 4.55 24.27
N ALA A 528 -9.86 4.57 23.14
CA ALA A 528 -9.81 5.71 22.23
C ALA A 528 -11.11 5.96 21.45
N SER A 529 -12.01 4.97 21.42
CA SER A 529 -13.32 5.09 20.78
C SER A 529 -14.11 6.29 21.31
N THR A 530 -14.88 6.92 20.44
CA THR A 530 -15.78 8.03 20.75
C THR A 530 -17.23 7.67 20.46
N ALA A 531 -18.16 8.56 20.76
CA ALA A 531 -19.57 8.38 20.39
C ALA A 531 -19.82 8.27 18.87
N ASN A 532 -18.87 8.73 18.05
CA ASN A 532 -19.00 8.78 16.58
C ASN A 532 -18.03 7.87 15.84
N ASN A 533 -17.03 7.30 16.53
CA ASN A 533 -15.97 6.49 15.95
C ASN A 533 -15.65 5.34 16.91
N LEU A 534 -15.95 4.11 16.52
CA LEU A 534 -15.54 2.91 17.26
C LEU A 534 -14.26 2.36 16.65
N LEU A 535 -13.31 2.02 17.51
CA LEU A 535 -12.11 1.28 17.15
C LEU A 535 -12.18 -0.10 17.81
N MET A 536 -12.10 -1.13 16.98
CA MET A 536 -12.06 -2.53 17.35
C MET A 536 -10.72 -3.12 16.94
N PHE A 537 -10.22 -4.10 17.68
CA PHE A 537 -9.07 -4.89 17.26
C PHE A 537 -9.53 -6.28 16.83
N GLY A 538 -9.43 -6.52 15.52
CA GLY A 538 -9.63 -7.83 14.91
C GLY A 538 -8.29 -8.50 14.64
N GLN A 539 -8.29 -9.52 13.78
CA GLN A 539 -7.09 -10.19 13.33
C GLN A 539 -7.19 -10.49 11.84
N GLU A 540 -6.09 -10.29 11.11
CA GLU A 540 -5.93 -10.93 9.81
C GLU A 540 -5.18 -12.24 10.06
N PHE A 541 -5.83 -13.36 9.80
CA PHE A 541 -5.15 -14.65 9.81
C PHE A 541 -4.52 -14.87 8.44
N HIS A 542 -3.20 -14.87 8.42
CA HIS A 542 -2.44 -14.59 7.21
C HIS A 542 -1.73 -15.85 6.72
N THR A 543 -2.20 -16.45 5.63
CA THR A 543 -1.61 -17.69 5.12
C THR A 543 -0.93 -17.44 3.78
N SER A 544 0.23 -18.06 3.53
CA SER A 544 0.88 -17.96 2.21
C SER A 544 0.33 -18.95 1.18
N TYR A 545 -0.77 -19.66 1.48
CA TYR A 545 -1.31 -20.70 0.59
C TYR A 545 -2.84 -20.84 0.55
N TRP A 546 -3.60 -20.42 1.56
CA TRP A 546 -5.06 -20.58 1.59
C TRP A 546 -5.82 -19.28 1.31
N GLY A 547 -5.11 -18.18 1.09
CA GLY A 547 -5.69 -16.83 1.16
C GLY A 547 -5.83 -16.37 2.61
N HIS A 548 -6.28 -15.14 2.81
CA HIS A 548 -6.29 -14.50 4.12
C HIS A 548 -7.71 -14.35 4.67
N LEU A 549 -7.83 -14.44 5.99
CA LEU A 549 -9.10 -14.26 6.70
C LEU A 549 -9.09 -12.99 7.54
N GLY A 550 -10.16 -12.21 7.45
CA GLY A 550 -10.48 -11.15 8.40
C GLY A 550 -11.35 -11.71 9.52
N LEU A 551 -10.84 -11.67 10.74
CA LEU A 551 -11.51 -12.16 11.95
C LEU A 551 -11.96 -10.96 12.79
N LEU A 552 -13.25 -10.64 12.74
CA LEU A 552 -13.83 -9.51 13.44
C LEU A 552 -14.48 -9.97 14.74
N ASN A 553 -14.38 -9.20 15.82
CA ASN A 553 -15.05 -9.48 17.10
C ASN A 553 -14.62 -10.80 17.79
N LEU A 554 -13.31 -11.08 17.84
CA LEU A 554 -12.76 -12.15 18.69
C LEU A 554 -12.99 -11.81 20.17
N THR A 555 -13.83 -12.59 20.87
CA THR A 555 -14.27 -12.24 22.23
C THR A 555 -13.32 -12.66 23.36
N ARG A 556 -12.31 -13.50 23.09
CA ARG A 556 -11.39 -14.02 24.12
C ARG A 556 -9.93 -13.63 23.87
N ASN A 557 -9.34 -14.09 22.78
CA ASN A 557 -7.92 -13.93 22.48
C ASN A 557 -7.67 -13.94 20.96
N SER A 558 -6.57 -13.32 20.53
CA SER A 558 -6.03 -13.52 19.18
C SER A 558 -5.62 -14.98 18.99
N LEU A 559 -5.74 -15.47 17.76
CA LEU A 559 -5.33 -16.81 17.37
C LEU A 559 -3.82 -16.83 17.15
N ILE A 560 -3.13 -17.81 17.73
CA ILE A 560 -1.69 -18.01 17.56
C ILE A 560 -1.37 -19.49 17.26
N PRO A 561 -0.41 -19.81 16.38
CA PRO A 561 0.27 -18.87 15.48
C PRO A 561 -0.73 -18.16 14.55
N ASP A 562 -0.47 -16.91 14.21
CA ASP A 562 -1.35 -16.03 13.43
C ASP A 562 -1.20 -16.19 11.90
N TYR A 563 -0.29 -17.06 11.48
CA TYR A 563 0.01 -17.39 10.09
C TYR A 563 0.45 -18.84 9.92
N VAL A 564 0.32 -19.37 8.69
CA VAL A 564 0.74 -20.73 8.29
C VAL A 564 1.16 -20.78 6.82
N GLY A 565 1.79 -21.90 6.43
CA GLY A 565 2.19 -22.20 5.06
C GLY A 565 3.52 -21.59 4.60
N TYR A 566 4.32 -21.02 5.52
CA TYR A 566 5.55 -20.29 5.21
C TYR A 566 6.76 -21.23 5.08
N PRO A 567 7.23 -21.53 3.85
CA PRO A 567 8.23 -22.56 3.63
C PRO A 567 9.56 -22.23 4.31
N ASN A 568 10.27 -23.23 4.82
CA ASN A 568 11.53 -23.04 5.59
C ASN A 568 11.37 -22.30 6.92
N THR A 569 10.19 -22.35 7.54
CA THR A 569 9.95 -21.89 8.92
C THR A 569 9.27 -22.98 9.75
N ALA A 570 9.14 -22.76 11.05
CA ALA A 570 8.32 -23.62 11.92
C ALA A 570 6.82 -23.59 11.57
N ALA A 571 6.38 -22.63 10.74
CA ALA A 571 5.02 -22.49 10.25
C ALA A 571 4.88 -22.95 8.78
N ALA A 572 5.77 -23.83 8.30
CA ALA A 572 5.77 -24.30 6.91
C ALA A 572 4.57 -25.20 6.57
N SER A 573 4.05 -25.95 7.54
CA SER A 573 2.88 -26.81 7.32
C SER A 573 1.70 -25.98 6.81
N LEU A 574 0.97 -26.56 5.85
CA LEU A 574 -0.28 -25.98 5.34
C LEU A 574 -1.44 -26.22 6.32
N PHE A 575 -1.20 -26.78 7.51
CA PHE A 575 -2.21 -26.94 8.56
C PHE A 575 -2.03 -25.88 9.66
N PRO A 576 -3.12 -25.33 10.23
CA PRO A 576 -4.53 -25.51 9.83
C PRO A 576 -4.88 -24.87 8.47
N ALA A 577 -5.89 -25.43 7.82
CA ALA A 577 -6.58 -24.80 6.69
C ALA A 577 -7.51 -23.66 7.21
N ASN A 578 -7.89 -22.72 6.35
CA ASN A 578 -8.72 -21.57 6.71
C ASN A 578 -10.07 -21.99 7.32
N ALA A 579 -10.70 -23.07 6.84
CA ALA A 579 -11.91 -23.62 7.45
C ALA A 579 -11.77 -23.95 8.94
N THR A 580 -10.59 -24.47 9.34
CA THR A 580 -10.31 -24.82 10.74
C THR A 580 -10.12 -23.57 11.58
N VAL A 581 -9.46 -22.55 11.04
CA VAL A 581 -9.30 -21.24 11.69
C VAL A 581 -10.66 -20.57 11.88
N ALA A 582 -11.53 -20.64 10.87
CA ALA A 582 -12.88 -20.10 10.92
C ALA A 582 -13.71 -20.75 12.04
N ASP A 583 -13.61 -22.07 12.23
CA ASP A 583 -14.28 -22.77 13.34
C ASP A 583 -13.81 -22.25 14.70
N ILE A 584 -12.49 -22.10 14.89
CA ILE A 584 -11.92 -21.55 16.13
C ILE A 584 -12.39 -20.10 16.36
N ALA A 585 -12.48 -19.30 15.30
CA ALA A 585 -12.95 -17.91 15.37
C ALA A 585 -14.45 -17.84 15.71
N HIS A 586 -15.29 -18.68 15.09
CA HIS A 586 -16.73 -18.77 15.37
C HIS A 586 -17.01 -19.24 16.79
N GLU A 587 -16.19 -20.12 17.37
CA GLU A 587 -16.25 -20.46 18.79
C GLU A 587 -16.01 -19.24 19.71
N GLN A 588 -15.32 -18.21 19.21
CA GLN A 588 -15.14 -16.92 19.87
C GLN A 588 -16.20 -15.87 19.46
N GLN A 589 -17.27 -16.26 18.76
CA GLN A 589 -18.31 -15.37 18.25
C GLN A 589 -17.80 -14.34 17.22
N ALA A 590 -16.65 -14.60 16.60
CA ALA A 590 -16.14 -13.73 15.56
C ALA A 590 -16.98 -13.84 14.29
N LEU A 591 -16.98 -12.79 13.47
CA LEU A 591 -17.32 -12.91 12.05
C LEU A 591 -16.05 -13.24 11.27
N VAL A 592 -16.17 -14.15 10.32
CA VAL A 592 -15.07 -14.57 9.45
C VAL A 592 -15.34 -14.07 8.05
N GLY A 593 -14.42 -13.30 7.49
CA GLY A 593 -14.49 -12.89 6.08
C GLY A 593 -13.22 -13.22 5.32
N TYR A 594 -13.34 -13.25 4.00
CA TYR A 594 -12.20 -13.27 3.10
C TYR A 594 -11.83 -11.84 2.70
N VAL A 595 -10.54 -11.53 2.86
CA VAL A 595 -9.99 -10.18 2.66
C VAL A 595 -9.13 -10.12 1.41
N HIS A 596 -9.17 -8.99 0.71
CA HIS A 596 -8.47 -8.68 -0.56
C HIS A 596 -8.16 -9.91 -1.47
N PRO A 597 -9.18 -10.68 -1.88
CA PRO A 597 -8.93 -12.06 -2.30
C PRO A 597 -8.34 -12.20 -3.72
N TYR A 598 -8.62 -11.28 -4.67
CA TYR A 598 -8.29 -11.50 -6.08
C TYR A 598 -7.90 -10.23 -6.86
N GLU A 599 -6.64 -10.15 -7.30
CA GLU A 599 -6.14 -9.17 -8.27
C GLU A 599 -6.57 -9.44 -9.71
N SER A 600 -6.93 -10.69 -10.00
CA SER A 600 -7.43 -11.14 -11.29
C SER A 600 -8.34 -12.36 -11.11
N ILE A 601 -9.24 -12.60 -12.05
CA ILE A 601 -10.17 -13.74 -11.97
C ILE A 601 -9.39 -15.05 -12.12
N PRO A 602 -9.36 -15.94 -11.10
CA PRO A 602 -8.68 -17.23 -11.23
C PRO A 602 -9.32 -18.08 -12.33
N ASP A 603 -8.50 -18.80 -13.09
CA ASP A 603 -8.94 -19.71 -14.14
C ASP A 603 -8.43 -21.14 -13.83
N PRO A 604 -9.22 -21.96 -13.11
CA PRO A 604 -8.83 -23.33 -12.75
C PRO A 604 -8.46 -24.24 -13.93
N ALA A 605 -8.90 -23.90 -15.14
CA ALA A 605 -8.53 -24.65 -16.34
C ALA A 605 -7.11 -24.31 -16.82
N LYS A 606 -6.62 -23.09 -16.58
CA LYS A 606 -5.33 -22.59 -17.08
C LYS A 606 -4.27 -22.41 -16.01
N ASP A 607 -4.67 -22.01 -14.82
CA ASP A 607 -3.75 -21.65 -13.75
C ASP A 607 -3.10 -22.91 -13.20
N ALA A 608 -1.77 -22.92 -13.23
CA ALA A 608 -0.97 -24.07 -12.80
C ALA A 608 -1.07 -24.31 -11.27
N SER A 609 -1.37 -23.26 -10.50
CA SER A 609 -1.54 -23.30 -9.06
C SER A 609 -2.63 -22.33 -8.64
N ILE A 610 -3.53 -22.77 -7.77
CA ILE A 610 -4.53 -21.93 -7.11
C ILE A 610 -4.41 -22.18 -5.62
N THR A 611 -4.23 -21.11 -4.85
CA THR A 611 -3.86 -21.14 -3.42
C THR A 611 -4.84 -20.30 -2.59
N HIS A 612 -6.13 -20.54 -2.78
CA HIS A 612 -7.21 -19.80 -2.13
C HIS A 612 -8.34 -20.75 -1.77
N GLU A 613 -8.65 -20.89 -0.48
CA GLU A 613 -9.61 -21.85 0.06
C GLU A 613 -11.06 -21.31 0.06
N LEU A 614 -11.31 -20.06 -0.35
CA LEU A 614 -12.63 -19.42 -0.33
C LEU A 614 -13.78 -20.32 -0.82
N PRO A 615 -13.73 -21.01 -1.97
CA PRO A 615 -14.83 -21.86 -2.41
C PRO A 615 -15.15 -23.01 -1.44
N VAL A 616 -14.13 -23.56 -0.80
CA VAL A 616 -14.25 -24.62 0.21
C VAL A 616 -14.95 -24.05 1.44
N ASP A 617 -14.44 -22.95 1.97
CA ASP A 617 -14.97 -22.33 3.19
C ASP A 617 -16.43 -21.88 3.03
N VAL A 618 -16.79 -21.35 1.86
CA VAL A 618 -18.17 -20.97 1.53
C VAL A 618 -19.07 -22.20 1.49
N ALA A 619 -18.66 -23.28 0.82
CA ALA A 619 -19.45 -24.51 0.75
C ALA A 619 -19.65 -25.16 2.13
N LEU A 620 -18.69 -24.97 3.04
CA LEU A 620 -18.76 -25.46 4.42
C LEU A 620 -19.49 -24.49 5.38
N GLY A 621 -19.97 -23.34 4.88
CA GLY A 621 -20.69 -22.35 5.68
C GLY A 621 -19.82 -21.61 6.69
N LYS A 622 -18.54 -21.41 6.38
CA LYS A 622 -17.54 -20.79 7.28
C LYS A 622 -17.39 -19.28 7.09
N VAL A 623 -17.88 -18.74 5.98
CA VAL A 623 -17.68 -17.33 5.61
C VAL A 623 -18.95 -16.52 5.89
N ASP A 624 -18.81 -15.46 6.68
CA ASP A 624 -19.89 -14.53 7.06
C ASP A 624 -19.96 -13.30 6.14
N TYR A 625 -18.85 -12.89 5.54
CA TYR A 625 -18.78 -11.76 4.61
C TYR A 625 -17.59 -11.91 3.63
N ILE A 626 -17.63 -11.18 2.52
CA ILE A 626 -16.49 -11.08 1.60
C ILE A 626 -16.20 -9.62 1.28
N GLU A 627 -14.92 -9.24 1.33
CA GLU A 627 -14.48 -7.95 0.81
C GLU A 627 -14.54 -7.95 -0.71
N VAL A 628 -15.68 -7.49 -1.26
CA VAL A 628 -15.80 -7.31 -2.70
C VAL A 628 -15.00 -6.10 -3.16
N LEU A 629 -14.78 -5.15 -2.23
CA LEU A 629 -13.90 -4.02 -2.42
C LEU A 629 -12.77 -4.08 -1.40
N GLY A 630 -11.53 -3.94 -1.86
CA GLY A 630 -10.40 -3.79 -0.96
C GLY A 630 -9.12 -3.40 -1.68
N PHE A 631 -7.98 -3.91 -1.23
CA PHE A 631 -6.69 -3.66 -1.88
C PHE A 631 -6.65 -4.18 -3.33
N SER A 632 -7.31 -5.32 -3.56
CA SER A 632 -7.33 -5.99 -4.86
C SER A 632 -8.39 -5.49 -5.82
N ASP A 633 -8.31 -5.94 -7.09
CA ASP A 633 -9.27 -5.57 -8.13
C ASP A 633 -10.74 -5.94 -7.78
N HIS A 634 -11.55 -4.90 -7.63
CA HIS A 634 -12.96 -4.97 -7.22
C HIS A 634 -13.83 -5.81 -8.18
N LYS A 635 -13.56 -5.74 -9.49
CA LYS A 635 -14.37 -6.43 -10.52
C LYS A 635 -14.03 -7.90 -10.60
N SER A 636 -12.76 -8.25 -10.45
CA SER A 636 -12.28 -9.63 -10.40
C SER A 636 -12.86 -10.35 -9.20
N THR A 637 -12.83 -9.71 -8.03
CA THR A 637 -13.47 -10.27 -6.83
C THR A 637 -14.99 -10.38 -7.00
N ALA A 638 -15.66 -9.35 -7.52
CA ALA A 638 -17.09 -9.42 -7.80
C ALA A 638 -17.47 -10.56 -8.78
N ALA A 639 -16.63 -10.84 -9.77
CA ALA A 639 -16.88 -11.93 -10.72
C ALA A 639 -16.88 -13.31 -10.04
N VAL A 640 -15.91 -13.58 -9.15
CA VAL A 640 -15.88 -14.82 -8.35
C VAL A 640 -17.05 -14.87 -7.39
N TRP A 641 -17.35 -13.76 -6.71
CA TRP A 641 -18.48 -13.64 -5.79
C TRP A 641 -19.82 -13.96 -6.48
N TYR A 642 -20.05 -13.48 -7.70
CA TYR A 642 -21.28 -13.76 -8.45
C TYR A 642 -21.45 -15.25 -8.76
N ARG A 643 -20.36 -15.98 -9.04
CA ARG A 643 -20.41 -17.44 -9.23
C ARG A 643 -20.80 -18.16 -7.95
N LEU A 644 -20.28 -17.72 -6.80
CA LEU A 644 -20.68 -18.26 -5.49
C LEU A 644 -22.17 -17.99 -5.22
N LEU A 645 -22.66 -16.78 -5.46
CA LEU A 645 -24.08 -16.45 -5.31
C LEU A 645 -24.98 -17.25 -6.26
N ASN A 646 -24.53 -17.51 -7.50
CA ASN A 646 -25.25 -18.35 -8.46
C ASN A 646 -25.40 -19.80 -7.97
N CYS A 647 -24.45 -20.29 -7.17
CA CYS A 647 -24.51 -21.59 -6.50
C CYS A 647 -25.50 -21.62 -5.31
N GLY A 648 -26.16 -20.49 -5.00
CA GLY A 648 -27.18 -20.39 -3.96
C GLY A 648 -26.62 -20.04 -2.58
N PHE A 649 -25.34 -19.70 -2.48
CA PHE A 649 -24.75 -19.26 -1.21
C PHE A 649 -25.20 -17.83 -0.89
N HIS A 650 -25.56 -17.60 0.37
CA HIS A 650 -25.85 -16.27 0.89
C HIS A 650 -24.55 -15.67 1.43
N LEU A 651 -23.97 -14.73 0.67
CA LEU A 651 -22.68 -14.16 1.02
C LEU A 651 -22.74 -12.62 0.94
N PRO A 652 -22.85 -11.94 2.09
CA PRO A 652 -22.83 -10.47 2.19
C PRO A 652 -21.57 -9.82 1.62
N THR A 653 -21.73 -8.64 1.01
CA THR A 653 -20.59 -7.78 0.63
C THR A 653 -20.10 -6.95 1.82
N ALA A 654 -18.78 -6.81 1.90
CA ALA A 654 -18.06 -5.90 2.76
C ALA A 654 -16.99 -5.15 1.95
N ALA A 655 -16.26 -4.27 2.65
CA ALA A 655 -15.08 -3.64 2.11
C ALA A 655 -14.08 -3.36 3.23
N GLY A 656 -12.81 -3.60 2.94
CA GLY A 656 -11.69 -3.34 3.82
C GLY A 656 -10.56 -2.71 3.03
N THR A 657 -9.95 -1.63 3.54
CA THR A 657 -8.94 -0.90 2.74
C THR A 657 -7.61 -1.67 2.62
N ASP A 658 -7.31 -2.54 3.59
CA ASP A 658 -5.94 -2.97 3.87
C ASP A 658 -5.01 -1.76 4.08
N ALA A 659 -5.51 -0.78 4.85
CA ALA A 659 -4.79 0.46 5.05
C ALA A 659 -3.65 0.26 6.06
N MET A 660 -2.39 0.43 5.64
CA MET A 660 -1.27 0.61 6.58
C MET A 660 -1.23 2.06 7.07
N ALA A 661 -1.98 2.35 8.14
CA ALA A 661 -2.28 3.71 8.58
C ALA A 661 -1.04 4.53 9.04
N ASN A 662 0.10 3.88 9.26
CA ASN A 662 1.38 4.50 9.62
C ASN A 662 2.38 4.66 8.45
N PHE A 663 1.96 4.34 7.22
CA PHE A 663 2.76 4.55 6.01
C PHE A 663 2.71 6.01 5.58
N ALA A 664 3.81 6.50 5.02
CA ALA A 664 3.85 7.82 4.39
C ALA A 664 3.24 7.76 3.00
N SER A 665 3.28 6.62 2.32
CA SER A 665 2.61 6.47 1.05
C SER A 665 2.16 5.05 0.72
N LEU A 666 0.85 4.92 0.58
CA LEU A 666 0.18 3.69 0.17
C LEU A 666 -1.07 4.10 -0.59
N HIS A 667 -1.56 3.17 -1.38
CA HIS A 667 -2.89 3.22 -1.96
C HIS A 667 -4.00 3.45 -0.91
N GLY A 668 -4.39 4.71 -0.72
CA GLY A 668 -5.58 5.10 0.05
C GLY A 668 -5.42 5.37 1.56
N PRO A 669 -6.24 6.28 2.13
CA PRO A 669 -6.36 6.44 3.59
C PRO A 669 -7.23 5.34 4.22
N VAL A 670 -7.22 5.27 5.55
CA VAL A 670 -8.21 4.48 6.33
C VAL A 670 -9.64 4.81 5.89
N GLY A 671 -10.42 3.77 5.60
CA GLY A 671 -11.76 3.89 5.05
C GLY A 671 -11.82 4.32 3.59
N LEU A 672 -10.76 4.21 2.79
CA LEU A 672 -10.90 4.39 1.34
C LEU A 672 -11.94 3.39 0.82
N ASN A 673 -11.74 2.11 1.10
CA ASN A 673 -12.73 1.07 0.89
C ASN A 673 -13.53 0.90 2.18
N ARG A 674 -14.85 1.07 2.12
CA ARG A 674 -15.71 1.00 3.31
C ARG A 674 -17.05 0.35 3.02
N VAL A 675 -17.57 -0.34 4.02
CA VAL A 675 -18.91 -0.91 4.01
C VAL A 675 -19.85 -0.05 4.86
N TYR A 676 -21.05 0.20 4.34
CA TYR A 676 -22.13 0.83 5.08
C TYR A 676 -23.10 -0.24 5.53
N GLY A 677 -23.29 -0.38 6.85
CA GLY A 677 -24.34 -1.22 7.43
C GLY A 677 -25.57 -0.41 7.80
N SER A 678 -26.75 -0.87 7.41
CA SER A 678 -28.03 -0.30 7.87
C SER A 678 -28.32 -0.80 9.27
N VAL A 679 -28.33 0.10 10.25
CA VAL A 679 -28.59 -0.21 11.65
C VAL A 679 -29.78 0.60 12.18
N PRO A 680 -30.45 0.16 13.25
CA PRO A 680 -31.49 0.96 13.90
C PRO A 680 -31.00 2.36 14.30
N SER A 681 -31.89 3.35 14.19
CA SER A 681 -31.63 4.70 14.70
C SER A 681 -31.27 4.66 16.20
N GLY A 682 -30.18 5.32 16.59
CA GLY A 682 -29.69 5.33 17.97
C GLY A 682 -28.18 5.53 18.07
N PRO A 683 -27.60 5.43 19.28
CA PRO A 683 -26.16 5.50 19.49
C PRO A 683 -25.41 4.48 18.63
N LEU A 684 -24.16 4.79 18.30
CA LEU A 684 -23.29 3.85 17.60
C LEU A 684 -23.03 2.62 18.46
N ASN A 685 -23.26 1.43 17.90
CA ASN A 685 -23.17 0.16 18.62
C ASN A 685 -22.59 -0.92 17.70
N ILE A 686 -21.49 -1.53 18.13
CA ILE A 686 -20.76 -2.52 17.33
C ILE A 686 -21.58 -3.79 17.05
N THR A 687 -22.35 -4.27 18.03
CA THR A 687 -23.17 -5.48 17.87
C THR A 687 -24.23 -5.33 16.78
N SER A 688 -24.94 -4.20 16.77
CA SER A 688 -25.92 -3.91 15.71
C SER A 688 -25.28 -3.78 14.34
N TRP A 689 -24.06 -3.21 14.28
CA TRP A 689 -23.33 -3.02 13.03
C TRP A 689 -22.80 -4.35 12.46
N LEU A 690 -22.15 -5.18 13.28
CA LEU A 690 -21.74 -6.54 12.90
C LEU A 690 -22.95 -7.41 12.52
N GLY A 691 -24.08 -7.27 13.22
CA GLY A 691 -25.32 -7.95 12.87
C GLY A 691 -25.84 -7.54 11.48
N SER A 692 -25.73 -6.26 11.13
CA SER A 692 -26.07 -5.74 9.80
C SER A 692 -25.17 -6.32 8.71
N LEU A 693 -23.86 -6.41 8.99
CA LEU A 693 -22.87 -7.03 8.11
C LEU A 693 -23.21 -8.50 7.83
N LYS A 694 -23.39 -9.30 8.88
CA LYS A 694 -23.73 -10.73 8.77
C LYS A 694 -25.06 -10.97 8.04
N GLN A 695 -26.03 -10.05 8.16
CA GLN A 695 -27.33 -10.15 7.49
C GLN A 695 -27.30 -9.65 6.04
N GLY A 696 -26.18 -9.08 5.56
CA GLY A 696 -26.13 -8.48 4.23
C GLY A 696 -26.97 -7.22 4.08
N ARG A 697 -27.24 -6.50 5.17
CA ARG A 697 -27.90 -5.19 5.14
C ARG A 697 -26.90 -4.09 4.82
N THR A 698 -26.11 -4.33 3.77
CA THR A 698 -24.88 -3.58 3.49
C THR A 698 -24.76 -3.12 2.05
N PHE A 699 -23.94 -2.09 1.85
CA PHE A 699 -23.29 -1.84 0.57
C PHE A 699 -21.82 -1.47 0.78
N ALA A 700 -20.96 -1.88 -0.14
CA ALA A 700 -19.53 -1.63 -0.16
C ALA A 700 -19.21 -0.55 -1.20
N THR A 701 -18.27 0.36 -0.89
CA THR A 701 -17.93 1.50 -1.76
C THR A 701 -16.54 2.08 -1.48
N ASN A 702 -15.94 2.70 -2.50
CA ASN A 702 -14.81 3.63 -2.38
C ASN A 702 -15.13 5.06 -2.85
N GLY A 703 -16.41 5.36 -3.07
CA GLY A 703 -16.88 6.68 -3.51
C GLY A 703 -18.40 6.74 -3.65
N PRO A 704 -19.01 6.10 -4.67
CA PRO A 704 -20.45 6.17 -4.90
C PRO A 704 -21.26 5.52 -3.75
N LEU A 705 -22.20 6.25 -3.18
CA LEU A 705 -23.13 5.78 -2.15
C LEU A 705 -24.41 5.25 -2.80
N LEU A 706 -24.87 4.08 -2.37
CA LEU A 706 -25.97 3.35 -3.01
C LEU A 706 -27.14 3.09 -2.06
N GLY A 707 -28.32 2.93 -2.64
CA GLY A 707 -29.40 2.21 -1.98
C GLY A 707 -30.32 1.53 -2.97
N PHE A 708 -30.83 0.36 -2.58
CA PHE A 708 -31.57 -0.53 -3.44
C PHE A 708 -32.67 -1.24 -2.65
N THR A 709 -33.87 -1.33 -3.22
CA THR A 709 -34.92 -2.23 -2.76
C THR A 709 -35.52 -2.96 -3.95
N LEU A 710 -36.00 -4.19 -3.72
CA LEU A 710 -36.65 -5.01 -4.74
C LEU A 710 -37.87 -5.71 -4.15
N GLY A 711 -39.05 -5.47 -4.72
CA GLY A 711 -40.30 -6.03 -4.22
C GLY A 711 -40.61 -5.60 -2.78
N GLU A 712 -40.27 -4.36 -2.42
CA GLU A 712 -40.39 -3.81 -1.06
C GLU A 712 -39.49 -4.53 -0.01
N ARG A 713 -38.48 -5.27 -0.47
CA ARG A 713 -37.43 -5.88 0.35
C ARG A 713 -36.15 -5.07 0.27
N ASP A 714 -35.50 -4.92 1.43
CA ASP A 714 -34.19 -4.30 1.53
C ASP A 714 -33.08 -5.28 1.12
N VAL A 715 -31.89 -4.76 0.86
CA VAL A 715 -30.68 -5.58 0.64
C VAL A 715 -30.45 -6.53 1.83
N GLY A 716 -30.09 -7.78 1.54
CA GLY A 716 -29.95 -8.85 2.53
C GLY A 716 -31.23 -9.67 2.78
N ASP A 717 -32.42 -9.15 2.44
CA ASP A 717 -33.68 -9.87 2.65
C ASP A 717 -34.00 -10.87 1.51
N ASP A 718 -34.92 -11.80 1.81
CA ASP A 718 -35.53 -12.73 0.84
C ASP A 718 -36.85 -12.19 0.25
N LEU A 719 -36.94 -12.19 -1.08
CA LEU A 719 -38.15 -11.98 -1.86
C LEU A 719 -38.71 -13.32 -2.36
N ARG A 720 -39.93 -13.66 -1.95
CA ARG A 720 -40.64 -14.86 -2.41
C ARG A 720 -41.74 -14.52 -3.41
N LEU A 721 -41.71 -15.18 -4.56
CA LEU A 721 -42.64 -14.96 -5.66
C LEU A 721 -43.35 -16.27 -6.03
N PRO A 722 -44.63 -16.21 -6.45
CA PRO A 722 -45.33 -17.35 -7.05
C PRO A 722 -44.65 -17.85 -8.34
N ALA A 723 -45.06 -19.01 -8.85
CA ALA A 723 -44.56 -19.51 -10.13
C ALA A 723 -44.90 -18.56 -11.29
N GLY A 724 -43.99 -18.42 -12.26
CA GLY A 724 -44.15 -17.57 -13.44
C GLY A 724 -43.25 -16.33 -13.44
N GLU A 725 -43.45 -15.47 -14.43
CA GLU A 725 -42.75 -14.19 -14.54
C GLU A 725 -43.52 -13.06 -13.85
N HIS A 726 -42.81 -12.26 -13.04
CA HIS A 726 -43.37 -11.15 -12.28
C HIS A 726 -42.64 -9.86 -12.60
N GLN A 727 -43.39 -8.77 -12.78
CA GLN A 727 -42.84 -7.42 -12.90
C GLN A 727 -42.64 -6.84 -11.50
N VAL A 728 -41.44 -7.02 -10.96
CA VAL A 728 -41.11 -6.65 -9.58
C VAL A 728 -40.65 -5.21 -9.53
N LYS A 729 -41.28 -4.41 -8.67
CA LYS A 729 -40.91 -3.01 -8.43
C LYS A 729 -39.55 -2.93 -7.76
N PHE A 730 -38.72 -1.98 -8.17
CA PHE A 730 -37.48 -1.64 -7.48
C PHE A 730 -37.40 -0.14 -7.19
N THR A 731 -36.57 0.22 -6.20
CA THR A 731 -36.03 1.58 -6.05
C THR A 731 -34.52 1.50 -6.06
N ALA A 732 -33.87 2.43 -6.74
CA ALA A 732 -32.42 2.53 -6.82
C ALA A 732 -32.01 4.01 -6.76
N TRP A 733 -31.01 4.33 -5.93
CA TRP A 733 -30.42 5.66 -5.91
C TRP A 733 -28.89 5.60 -5.79
N VAL A 734 -28.24 6.63 -6.32
CA VAL A 734 -26.80 6.84 -6.19
C VAL A 734 -26.50 8.28 -5.79
N ARG A 735 -25.51 8.50 -4.94
CA ARG A 735 -24.89 9.80 -4.65
C ARG A 735 -23.38 9.65 -4.69
N SER A 736 -22.66 10.46 -5.45
CA SER A 736 -21.20 10.37 -5.56
C SER A 736 -20.56 11.75 -5.51
N MET A 737 -19.33 11.82 -5.03
CA MET A 737 -18.50 13.05 -5.05
C MET A 737 -17.72 13.22 -6.36
N VAL A 738 -17.70 12.18 -7.20
CA VAL A 738 -17.09 12.13 -8.54
C VAL A 738 -18.09 11.55 -9.55
N PRO A 739 -17.99 11.86 -10.85
CA PRO A 739 -18.84 11.25 -11.87
C PRO A 739 -18.76 9.71 -11.88
N VAL A 740 -19.88 9.08 -12.22
CA VAL A 740 -20.00 7.62 -12.41
C VAL A 740 -20.38 7.33 -13.86
N ASP A 741 -19.76 6.32 -14.49
CA ASP A 741 -20.06 5.97 -15.88
C ASP A 741 -21.16 4.91 -16.00
N HIS A 742 -21.21 3.97 -15.07
CA HIS A 742 -22.13 2.83 -15.09
C HIS A 742 -22.95 2.75 -13.81
N PHE A 743 -24.27 2.59 -13.93
CA PHE A 743 -25.18 2.39 -12.80
C PHE A 743 -26.17 1.27 -13.15
N GLN A 744 -26.04 0.09 -12.53
CA GLN A 744 -26.63 -1.14 -13.07
C GLN A 744 -27.26 -2.01 -11.98
N ILE A 745 -28.41 -2.61 -12.31
CA ILE A 745 -28.99 -3.73 -11.56
C ILE A 745 -28.46 -5.03 -12.18
N ILE A 746 -27.81 -5.84 -11.35
CA ILE A 746 -27.30 -7.16 -11.71
C ILE A 746 -28.21 -8.21 -11.11
N CYS A 747 -28.64 -9.18 -11.91
CA CYS A 747 -29.32 -10.37 -11.40
C CYS A 747 -28.63 -11.62 -11.96
N ASN A 748 -28.26 -12.56 -11.09
CA ASN A 748 -27.58 -13.82 -11.45
C ASN A 748 -26.35 -13.61 -12.35
N GLY A 749 -25.53 -12.61 -12.02
CA GLY A 749 -24.31 -12.25 -12.75
C GLY A 749 -24.51 -11.50 -14.07
N GLN A 750 -25.75 -11.20 -14.47
CA GLN A 750 -26.07 -10.50 -15.72
C GLN A 750 -26.67 -9.12 -15.48
N VAL A 751 -26.41 -8.16 -16.37
CA VAL A 751 -27.03 -6.83 -16.32
C VAL A 751 -28.52 -6.96 -16.64
N ALA A 752 -29.37 -6.89 -15.61
CA ALA A 752 -30.83 -6.92 -15.76
C ALA A 752 -31.36 -5.56 -16.22
N ARG A 753 -30.72 -4.46 -15.76
CA ARG A 753 -31.07 -3.10 -16.16
C ARG A 753 -29.85 -2.19 -16.06
N ASP A 754 -29.63 -1.41 -17.11
CA ASP A 754 -28.72 -0.26 -17.09
C ASP A 754 -29.53 1.02 -16.81
N LEU A 755 -29.19 1.69 -15.71
CA LEU A 755 -29.93 2.82 -15.16
C LEU A 755 -29.26 4.12 -15.59
N LYS A 756 -29.96 4.89 -16.43
CA LYS A 756 -29.41 6.13 -16.99
C LYS A 756 -29.14 7.17 -15.92
N LEU A 757 -27.90 7.61 -15.84
CA LEU A 757 -27.49 8.81 -15.12
C LEU A 757 -27.79 10.07 -15.97
N SER A 758 -27.95 11.21 -15.31
CA SER A 758 -28.22 12.49 -15.97
C SER A 758 -27.34 13.60 -15.38
N GLY A 759 -27.22 14.72 -16.09
CA GLY A 759 -26.49 15.88 -15.59
C GLY A 759 -24.99 15.62 -15.44
N ASP A 760 -24.48 15.79 -14.22
CA ASP A 760 -23.07 15.61 -13.86
C ASP A 760 -22.69 14.15 -13.53
N HIS A 761 -23.65 13.23 -13.63
CA HIS A 761 -23.49 11.82 -13.33
C HIS A 761 -23.08 11.54 -11.87
N GLN A 762 -23.43 12.44 -10.94
CA GLN A 762 -23.13 12.29 -9.51
C GLN A 762 -24.35 11.89 -8.68
N SER A 763 -25.55 11.89 -9.27
CA SER A 763 -26.77 11.50 -8.55
C SER A 763 -27.88 10.96 -9.46
N ALA A 764 -28.67 10.03 -8.93
CA ALA A 764 -29.94 9.60 -9.50
C ALA A 764 -30.87 9.01 -8.43
N ASP A 765 -32.18 9.08 -8.68
CA ASP A 765 -33.23 8.41 -7.91
C ASP A 765 -34.21 7.80 -8.92
N ILE A 766 -34.32 6.47 -8.93
CA ILE A 766 -35.05 5.73 -9.96
C ILE A 766 -35.99 4.73 -9.28
N GLN A 767 -37.23 4.71 -9.76
CA GLN A 767 -38.22 3.72 -9.38
C GLN A 767 -38.86 3.18 -10.66
N ASP A 768 -38.75 1.87 -10.88
CA ASP A 768 -39.31 1.20 -12.05
C ASP A 768 -39.60 -0.27 -11.71
N LYS A 769 -39.78 -1.13 -12.71
CA LYS A 769 -39.97 -2.58 -12.57
C LYS A 769 -38.95 -3.36 -13.40
N ILE A 770 -38.60 -4.55 -12.94
CA ILE A 770 -37.81 -5.54 -13.70
C ILE A 770 -38.54 -6.88 -13.77
N PRO A 771 -38.46 -7.62 -14.89
CA PRO A 771 -38.99 -8.96 -14.99
C PRO A 771 -38.14 -9.93 -14.15
N ILE A 772 -38.79 -10.73 -13.32
CA ILE A 772 -38.18 -11.85 -12.59
C ILE A 772 -38.99 -13.11 -12.80
N SER A 773 -38.35 -14.13 -13.37
CA SER A 773 -38.98 -15.42 -13.67
C SER A 773 -38.25 -16.62 -13.08
N ARG A 774 -37.12 -16.41 -12.40
CA ARG A 774 -36.28 -17.47 -11.84
C ARG A 774 -35.76 -17.12 -10.46
N SER A 775 -35.57 -18.16 -9.63
CA SER A 775 -34.86 -18.04 -8.35
C SER A 775 -33.40 -17.63 -8.58
N GLY A 776 -32.82 -16.90 -7.63
CA GLY A 776 -31.58 -16.19 -7.86
C GLY A 776 -31.31 -15.09 -6.84
N TRP A 777 -30.62 -14.06 -7.29
CA TRP A 777 -30.30 -12.87 -6.51
C TRP A 777 -30.26 -11.65 -7.44
N CYS A 778 -30.49 -10.46 -6.87
CA CYS A 778 -30.31 -9.18 -7.56
C CYS A 778 -29.61 -8.17 -6.65
N LEU A 779 -28.72 -7.36 -7.20
CA LEU A 779 -28.02 -6.28 -6.50
C LEU A 779 -27.88 -5.04 -7.37
N LEU A 780 -27.46 -3.94 -6.76
CA LEU A 780 -27.17 -2.68 -7.44
C LEU A 780 -25.66 -2.42 -7.41
N ARG A 781 -25.08 -1.99 -8.54
CA ARG A 781 -23.68 -1.56 -8.62
C ARG A 781 -23.52 -0.24 -9.36
N ALA A 782 -22.46 0.50 -9.04
CA ALA A 782 -22.07 1.74 -9.70
C ALA A 782 -20.54 1.80 -9.85
N TRP A 783 -20.02 2.21 -11.00
CA TRP A 783 -18.57 2.30 -11.21
C TRP A 783 -18.18 3.21 -12.38
N SER A 784 -16.90 3.61 -12.44
CA SER A 784 -16.35 4.44 -13.53
C SER A 784 -15.28 3.70 -14.33
N ASP A 785 -15.17 3.98 -15.62
CA ASP A 785 -14.20 3.35 -16.54
C ASP A 785 -12.75 3.69 -16.22
N LYS A 786 -12.54 4.73 -15.42
CA LYS A 786 -11.23 5.31 -15.14
C LYS A 786 -11.11 5.78 -13.69
N ALA A 787 -9.89 6.13 -13.29
CA ALA A 787 -9.64 6.72 -11.99
C ALA A 787 -10.19 8.15 -11.91
N GLU A 788 -10.71 8.54 -10.75
CA GLU A 788 -11.29 9.86 -10.52
C GLU A 788 -10.79 10.45 -9.19
N HIS A 789 -9.97 11.50 -9.25
CA HIS A 789 -9.55 12.22 -8.04
C HIS A 789 -10.75 12.92 -7.37
N PRO A 790 -10.99 12.77 -6.05
CA PRO A 790 -10.03 12.37 -5.01
C PRO A 790 -10.18 10.93 -4.50
N VAL A 791 -10.81 10.04 -5.27
CA VAL A 791 -10.80 8.59 -4.96
C VAL A 791 -9.39 8.09 -5.28
N LEU A 792 -8.61 7.85 -4.23
CA LEU A 792 -7.22 7.37 -4.33
C LEU A 792 -7.19 5.85 -4.57
N ASP A 793 -8.06 5.36 -5.46
CA ASP A 793 -8.23 3.95 -5.82
C ASP A 793 -7.99 3.73 -7.34
N LEU A 794 -8.00 2.48 -7.81
CA LEU A 794 -7.98 2.06 -9.21
C LEU A 794 -9.07 2.78 -10.03
N TYR A 795 -10.29 2.78 -9.51
CA TYR A 795 -11.46 3.47 -10.05
C TYR A 795 -12.58 3.53 -9.00
N PRO A 796 -13.51 4.50 -9.08
CA PRO A 796 -14.74 4.49 -8.30
C PRO A 796 -15.55 3.20 -8.54
N TYR A 797 -15.92 2.51 -7.47
CA TYR A 797 -16.74 1.30 -7.48
C TYR A 797 -17.62 1.24 -6.24
N ALA A 798 -18.83 0.71 -6.40
CA ALA A 798 -19.73 0.39 -5.31
C ALA A 798 -20.66 -0.75 -5.69
N THR A 799 -21.03 -1.57 -4.71
CA THR A 799 -22.02 -2.64 -4.86
C THR A 799 -22.83 -2.81 -3.59
N THR A 800 -24.12 -3.09 -3.71
CA THR A 800 -24.93 -3.54 -2.56
C THR A 800 -24.72 -5.03 -2.31
N SER A 801 -25.03 -5.48 -1.10
CA SER A 801 -25.38 -6.89 -0.88
C SER A 801 -26.63 -7.25 -1.70
N PRO A 802 -26.87 -8.54 -2.01
CA PRO A 802 -28.00 -8.94 -2.82
C PRO A 802 -29.32 -8.92 -2.06
N VAL A 803 -30.43 -8.71 -2.79
CA VAL A 803 -31.75 -9.22 -2.42
C VAL A 803 -31.87 -10.63 -3.01
N TYR A 804 -32.13 -11.62 -2.17
CA TYR A 804 -32.26 -13.02 -2.60
C TYR A 804 -33.68 -13.28 -3.09
N VAL A 805 -33.85 -13.98 -4.20
CA VAL A 805 -35.16 -14.16 -4.84
C VAL A 805 -35.47 -15.64 -4.99
N THR A 806 -36.63 -16.05 -4.48
CA THR A 806 -37.17 -17.41 -4.66
C THR A 806 -38.45 -17.34 -5.48
N VAL A 807 -38.46 -17.99 -6.66
CA VAL A 807 -39.66 -18.13 -7.50
C VAL A 807 -40.15 -19.57 -7.39
N ALA A 808 -41.41 -19.77 -6.99
CA ALA A 808 -41.96 -21.11 -6.79
C ALA A 808 -41.86 -21.96 -8.07
N GLY A 809 -41.36 -23.20 -7.96
CA GLY A 809 -41.16 -24.10 -9.09
C GLY A 809 -39.96 -23.77 -9.99
N SER A 810 -39.20 -22.72 -9.70
CA SER A 810 -37.93 -22.43 -10.34
C SER A 810 -36.76 -22.88 -9.47
N THR A 811 -35.84 -23.64 -10.05
CA THR A 811 -34.54 -23.95 -9.44
C THR A 811 -33.46 -23.05 -10.03
N GLN A 812 -32.48 -22.70 -9.21
CA GLN A 812 -31.20 -22.21 -9.73
C GLN A 812 -30.54 -23.34 -10.53
N LYS A 813 -29.83 -22.99 -11.60
CA LYS A 813 -29.08 -23.95 -12.43
C LYS A 813 -27.59 -23.59 -12.38
N PRO A 814 -26.87 -23.91 -11.30
CA PRO A 814 -25.50 -23.46 -11.12
C PRO A 814 -24.47 -24.37 -11.81
N ALA A 815 -24.87 -25.27 -12.72
CA ALA A 815 -23.99 -26.33 -13.22
C ALA A 815 -22.61 -25.83 -13.71
N GLU A 816 -22.57 -24.72 -14.47
CA GLU A 816 -21.32 -24.14 -14.95
C GLU A 816 -20.46 -23.56 -13.81
N ASP A 817 -21.08 -22.84 -12.86
CA ASP A 817 -20.38 -22.23 -11.73
C ASP A 817 -19.92 -23.28 -10.71
N ALA A 818 -20.72 -24.31 -10.48
CA ALA A 818 -20.34 -25.47 -9.67
C ALA A 818 -19.17 -26.23 -10.30
N ALA A 819 -19.20 -26.47 -11.62
CA ALA A 819 -18.08 -27.08 -12.34
C ALA A 819 -16.79 -26.25 -12.23
N TYR A 820 -16.89 -24.93 -12.28
CA TYR A 820 -15.78 -24.01 -12.07
C TYR A 820 -15.14 -24.21 -10.67
N PHE A 821 -15.94 -24.27 -9.61
CA PHE A 821 -15.42 -24.49 -8.25
C PHE A 821 -14.95 -25.92 -7.98
N ILE A 822 -15.53 -26.93 -8.66
CA ILE A 822 -14.99 -28.30 -8.62
C ILE A 822 -13.57 -28.31 -9.17
N ALA A 823 -13.36 -27.71 -10.36
CA ALA A 823 -12.04 -27.62 -10.97
C ALA A 823 -11.05 -26.84 -10.08
N TRP A 824 -11.50 -25.77 -9.43
CA TRP A 824 -10.70 -25.03 -8.46
C TRP A 824 -10.26 -25.90 -7.29
N ILE A 825 -11.21 -26.61 -6.65
CA ILE A 825 -10.91 -27.45 -5.50
C ILE A 825 -10.00 -28.62 -5.89
N ASP A 826 -10.14 -29.14 -7.12
CA ASP A 826 -9.20 -30.13 -7.66
C ASP A 826 -7.75 -29.59 -7.70
N ARG A 827 -7.55 -28.32 -8.08
CA ARG A 827 -6.22 -27.66 -8.01
C ARG A 827 -5.70 -27.54 -6.58
N LEU A 828 -6.56 -27.17 -5.63
CA LEU A 828 -6.19 -27.09 -4.21
C LEU A 828 -5.75 -28.46 -3.68
N ILE A 829 -6.51 -29.51 -4.00
CA ILE A 829 -6.21 -30.89 -3.60
C ILE A 829 -4.88 -31.34 -4.20
N ASP A 830 -4.64 -31.08 -5.48
CA ASP A 830 -3.40 -31.45 -6.16
C ASP A 830 -2.19 -30.74 -5.56
N GLY A 831 -2.30 -29.43 -5.30
CA GLY A 831 -1.23 -28.66 -4.65
C GLY A 831 -0.97 -29.10 -3.20
N ALA A 832 -2.02 -29.36 -2.42
CA ALA A 832 -1.91 -29.89 -1.07
C ALA A 832 -1.23 -31.28 -1.03
N LYS A 833 -1.55 -32.16 -1.98
CA LYS A 833 -0.89 -33.47 -2.14
C LYS A 833 0.58 -33.34 -2.55
N ALA A 834 0.91 -32.33 -3.35
CA ALA A 834 2.27 -32.09 -3.82
C ALA A 834 3.17 -31.46 -2.73
N SER A 835 2.58 -30.78 -1.75
CA SER A 835 3.32 -30.17 -0.64
C SER A 835 4.08 -31.21 0.20
N LYS A 836 5.30 -30.85 0.58
CA LYS A 836 6.19 -31.65 1.43
C LYS A 836 6.33 -31.09 2.84
N ASP A 837 5.70 -29.95 3.12
CA ASP A 837 5.91 -29.16 4.34
C ASP A 837 5.00 -29.59 5.51
N TRP A 838 4.22 -30.66 5.35
CA TRP A 838 3.35 -31.21 6.39
C TRP A 838 4.15 -31.70 7.61
N ASN A 839 3.75 -31.32 8.83
CA ASN A 839 4.41 -31.84 10.04
C ASN A 839 4.06 -33.31 10.28
N THR A 840 2.83 -33.71 9.99
CA THR A 840 2.36 -35.09 10.16
C THR A 840 1.44 -35.54 9.02
N PRO A 841 1.34 -36.85 8.75
CA PRO A 841 0.35 -37.38 7.82
C PRO A 841 -1.09 -37.06 8.23
N ALA A 842 -1.38 -36.97 9.53
CA ALA A 842 -2.72 -36.68 10.03
C ALA A 842 -3.17 -35.24 9.69
N GLU A 843 -2.27 -34.26 9.80
CA GLU A 843 -2.53 -32.88 9.35
C GLU A 843 -2.90 -32.84 7.87
N ARG A 844 -2.07 -33.47 7.02
CA ARG A 844 -2.33 -33.58 5.58
C ARG A 844 -3.68 -34.22 5.31
N ASP A 845 -3.95 -35.37 5.90
CA ASP A 845 -5.18 -36.12 5.65
C ASP A 845 -6.41 -35.34 6.15
N ALA A 846 -6.30 -34.58 7.25
CA ALA A 846 -7.36 -33.69 7.71
C ALA A 846 -7.71 -32.60 6.69
N VAL A 847 -6.70 -31.93 6.12
CA VAL A 847 -6.91 -30.92 5.07
C VAL A 847 -7.51 -31.56 3.81
N LEU A 848 -6.95 -32.66 3.32
CA LEU A 848 -7.45 -33.31 2.10
C LEU A 848 -8.89 -33.80 2.25
N ASN A 849 -9.26 -34.37 3.41
CA ASN A 849 -10.63 -34.78 3.69
C ASN A 849 -11.61 -33.60 3.70
N LEU A 850 -11.17 -32.45 4.22
CA LEU A 850 -11.95 -31.22 4.25
C LEU A 850 -12.21 -30.69 2.82
N LEU A 851 -11.16 -30.62 2.00
CA LEU A 851 -11.27 -30.22 0.59
C LEU A 851 -12.20 -31.17 -0.19
N ASP A 852 -12.03 -32.48 -0.02
CA ASP A 852 -12.87 -33.51 -0.65
C ASP A 852 -14.34 -33.42 -0.24
N TYR A 853 -14.62 -33.02 1.01
CA TYR A 853 -15.98 -32.85 1.50
C TYR A 853 -16.65 -31.63 0.86
N ALA A 854 -15.98 -30.48 0.82
CA ALA A 854 -16.50 -29.29 0.13
C ALA A 854 -16.71 -29.53 -1.37
N ARG A 855 -15.78 -30.24 -2.03
CA ARG A 855 -15.92 -30.65 -3.43
C ARG A 855 -17.22 -31.40 -3.70
N LYS A 856 -17.63 -32.31 -2.80
CA LYS A 856 -18.87 -33.09 -2.96
C LYS A 856 -20.13 -32.22 -2.94
N ILE A 857 -20.11 -31.09 -2.22
CA ILE A 857 -21.22 -30.15 -2.19
C ILE A 857 -21.42 -29.53 -3.57
N TYR A 858 -20.34 -29.06 -4.22
CA TYR A 858 -20.43 -28.53 -5.58
C TYR A 858 -20.84 -29.60 -6.60
N VAL A 859 -20.35 -30.85 -6.48
CA VAL A 859 -20.79 -31.96 -7.34
C VAL A 859 -22.31 -32.23 -7.21
N GLN A 860 -22.89 -32.00 -6.03
CA GLN A 860 -24.34 -32.11 -5.86
C GLN A 860 -25.09 -30.94 -6.50
N LEU A 861 -24.52 -29.73 -6.47
CA LEU A 861 -25.08 -28.54 -7.11
C LEU A 861 -24.97 -28.58 -8.65
N GLU A 862 -23.96 -29.27 -9.18
CA GLU A 862 -23.75 -29.46 -10.61
C GLU A 862 -24.83 -30.35 -11.26
N ARG A 863 -25.31 -31.34 -10.51
CA ARG A 863 -26.29 -32.35 -10.95
C ARG A 863 -27.73 -31.83 -10.87
#